data_AF-A0A0V0IW42-F1
#
_entry.id   AF-A0A0V0IW42-F1
#
_cell.length_a   1.000
_cell.length_b   1.000
_cell.length_c   1.000
_cell.angle_alpha   90.00
_cell.angle_beta   90.00
_cell.angle_gamma   90.00
#
_symmetry.space_group_name_H-M   'P 1'
#
loop_
_entity.id
_entity.type
_entity.pdbx_description
1 polymer ?
#
loop_
_entity_poly.entity_id
_entity_poly.type
_entity_poly.pdbx_seq_one_letter_code
_entity_poly.pdbx_strand_id
1 'polypeptide(L)'
;MTDRSEFIIGRPEAIYFYEVDGRGPCWAFEGEKKFLGWFRGYLLCVFDDQRTGKNTFNVYDLKNRLIAHSIVVNEVSQMLCEWGNIILILEDKSTLCIGEKDMESKLDMLFKKNLYTVAINLVQSQQADAAATAEVLRKYGDHLYSKQDFDEAMAQYIHTIGHLEPSYVIQKFLDAQRIHNLTNYLEKLHEKGLASKDHTTLLLNCYTKLKDVEKLNEFIKSEDGIGEQKFDVETAIRVCRAANYHEHAMSVAKKAGRHEWYLKILLEDLGRYEEALQYISSLELSQAGVTVKEYGKILIEHKPAETVEILMRLCTEESELSKKGASSGAFISMLPSPIDFLNIFVHYPHALLEFLEKYTSKVKDSSAQVEIHNTLLELYLSHDLDFPSISQSNIDEGGNDLASSKSVSNGKAISNKKDVNDEKGRQERRRKGLTLFKSAWPSELEQPLYDVDLAIILCEMNDFKEGLLFLYEKMKLFKEVIACYMQVHDHEGLIACCKRLGDLGKGGDPSLWADLLKYFGELGEDCSKEVKEILTYIERDDILPPIVVLQTLAKNPCLSLSVIKDYIARKLEHESQLIEEDRRAMEKYQEESSTMRKEIQDLRTNARIFQLSKCTACTFTLDLPAVHFMCMHSFHQRCLGDNEKECPECAPEYRAVLETKRSLEQSSKNPDQFFQQVKSSKDGFSVIADYFGKGIISKTSNGPSEAIGSNSASSGNDF
;
A
#
# COMPACT_ATOMS: atom_id res chain seq x y z
N MET A 1 -18.93 68.36 64.18
CA MET A 1 -19.76 68.23 62.96
C MET A 1 -19.17 67.14 62.09
N THR A 2 -20.00 66.41 61.34
CA THR A 2 -19.52 65.40 60.37
C THR A 2 -19.00 66.05 59.09
N ASP A 3 -18.38 65.26 58.21
CA ASP A 3 -17.95 65.71 56.87
C ASP A 3 -19.14 66.17 55.99
N ARG A 4 -20.37 65.82 56.37
CA ARG A 4 -21.63 66.22 55.72
C ARG A 4 -22.30 67.41 56.41
N SER A 5 -21.59 68.10 57.30
CA SER A 5 -22.09 69.21 58.12
C SER A 5 -23.23 68.84 59.08
N GLU A 6 -23.37 67.56 59.45
CA GLU A 6 -24.34 67.16 60.48
C GLU A 6 -23.81 67.51 61.88
N PHE A 7 -24.69 68.01 62.74
CA PHE A 7 -24.36 68.32 64.12
C PHE A 7 -24.52 67.08 65.00
N ILE A 8 -23.48 66.75 65.78
CA ILE A 8 -23.43 65.53 66.60
C ILE A 8 -23.62 65.92 68.06
N ILE A 9 -24.61 65.33 68.73
CA ILE A 9 -24.88 65.54 70.15
C ILE A 9 -24.79 64.22 70.89
N GLY A 10 -23.91 64.14 71.87
CA GLY A 10 -23.81 63.00 72.79
C GLY A 10 -24.65 63.22 74.03
N ARG A 11 -25.53 62.27 74.32
CA ARG A 11 -26.18 62.13 75.62
C ARG A 11 -25.78 60.81 76.27
N PRO A 12 -25.95 60.62 77.59
CA PRO A 12 -25.60 59.37 78.26
C PRO A 12 -26.18 58.11 77.59
N GLU A 13 -27.38 58.21 77.03
CA GLU A 13 -28.11 57.12 76.38
C GLU A 13 -27.73 56.88 74.91
N ALA A 14 -27.38 57.93 74.16
CA ALA A 14 -27.23 57.84 72.71
C ALA A 14 -26.47 59.02 72.11
N ILE A 15 -26.02 58.85 70.87
CA ILE A 15 -25.45 59.89 70.02
C ILE A 15 -26.47 60.22 68.93
N TYR A 16 -26.86 61.49 68.85
CA TYR A 16 -27.84 62.01 67.91
C TYR A 16 -27.17 62.83 66.82
N PHE A 17 -27.55 62.58 65.58
CA PHE A 17 -27.15 63.37 64.42
C PHE A 17 -28.30 64.31 64.04
N TYR A 18 -27.97 65.57 63.76
CA TYR A 18 -28.92 66.58 63.33
C TYR A 18 -28.49 67.16 61.99
N GLU A 19 -29.41 67.16 61.04
CA GLU A 19 -29.29 67.80 59.75
C GLU A 19 -29.95 69.19 59.80
N VAL A 20 -29.78 69.99 58.75
CA VAL A 20 -30.41 71.32 58.64
C VAL A 20 -31.93 71.21 58.68
N ASP A 21 -32.48 70.11 58.15
CA ASP A 21 -33.92 69.87 58.02
C ASP A 21 -34.54 69.14 59.23
N GLY A 22 -33.74 68.70 60.21
CA GLY A 22 -34.25 68.07 61.43
C GLY A 22 -33.35 67.00 62.05
N ARG A 23 -33.97 66.12 62.84
CA ARG A 23 -33.27 65.04 63.54
C ARG A 23 -32.97 63.88 62.60
N GLY A 24 -31.69 63.62 62.38
CA GLY A 24 -31.17 62.49 61.62
C GLY A 24 -31.07 61.20 62.45
N PRO A 25 -30.26 60.21 62.00
CA PRO A 25 -30.15 58.91 62.67
C PRO A 25 -29.60 59.04 64.11
N CYS A 26 -30.00 58.11 64.99
CA CYS A 26 -29.47 58.03 66.35
C CYS A 26 -28.87 56.67 66.66
N TRP A 27 -27.77 56.65 67.40
CA TRP A 27 -27.04 55.44 67.76
C TRP A 27 -27.00 55.30 69.27
N ALA A 28 -27.54 54.19 69.79
CA ALA A 28 -27.54 53.89 71.21
C ALA A 28 -26.13 53.52 71.66
N PHE A 29 -25.54 54.35 72.52
CA PHE A 29 -24.25 54.13 73.13
C PHE A 29 -24.39 54.53 74.58
N GLU A 30 -24.33 53.59 75.51
CA GLU A 30 -24.49 53.88 76.93
C GLU A 30 -23.15 54.34 77.53
N GLY A 31 -23.23 55.35 78.42
CA GLY A 31 -22.07 55.88 79.15
C GLY A 31 -21.92 57.39 79.02
N GLU A 32 -21.24 58.01 79.98
CA GLU A 32 -20.99 59.45 79.98
C GLU A 32 -19.94 59.81 78.92
N LYS A 33 -20.28 60.75 78.03
CA LYS A 33 -19.47 61.10 76.85
C LYS A 33 -18.77 62.43 77.11
N LYS A 34 -17.47 62.38 77.36
CA LYS A 34 -16.65 63.56 77.65
C LYS A 34 -16.31 64.34 76.37
N PHE A 35 -15.92 63.61 75.32
CA PHE A 35 -15.62 64.18 74.02
C PHE A 35 -16.25 63.38 72.88
N LEU A 36 -16.67 64.11 71.85
CA LEU A 36 -17.12 63.56 70.59
C LEU A 36 -16.38 64.21 69.44
N GLY A 37 -16.05 63.41 68.43
CA GLY A 37 -15.35 63.87 67.24
C GLY A 37 -15.80 63.09 66.01
N TRP A 38 -15.47 63.64 64.86
CA TRP A 38 -15.65 62.99 63.58
C TRP A 38 -14.34 63.04 62.82
N PHE A 39 -13.92 61.92 62.25
CA PHE A 39 -12.68 61.85 61.50
C PHE A 39 -12.83 60.85 60.36
N ARG A 40 -12.77 61.33 59.11
CA ARG A 40 -12.76 60.49 57.89
C ARG A 40 -13.85 59.41 57.85
N GLY A 41 -15.07 59.75 58.28
CA GLY A 41 -16.20 58.81 58.34
C GLY A 41 -16.30 57.96 59.62
N TYR A 42 -15.36 58.09 60.55
CA TYR A 42 -15.43 57.45 61.87
C TYR A 42 -15.98 58.41 62.93
N LEU A 43 -16.81 57.86 63.82
CA LEU A 43 -17.28 58.54 65.02
C LEU A 43 -16.30 58.27 66.16
N LEU A 44 -15.73 59.34 66.72
CA LEU A 44 -14.80 59.29 67.84
C LEU A 44 -15.54 59.59 69.13
N CYS A 45 -15.37 58.77 70.15
CA CYS A 45 -16.03 58.97 71.43
C CYS A 45 -15.10 58.63 72.59
N VAL A 46 -14.94 59.59 73.51
CA VAL A 46 -14.27 59.38 74.80
C VAL A 46 -15.34 59.22 75.86
N PHE A 47 -15.43 58.02 76.43
CA PHE A 47 -16.27 57.73 77.58
C PHE A 47 -15.52 58.01 78.87
N ASP A 48 -16.19 58.66 79.81
CA ASP A 48 -15.70 58.88 81.17
C ASP A 48 -16.24 57.75 82.07
N ASP A 49 -15.34 57.00 82.71
CA ASP A 49 -15.72 56.02 83.73
C ASP A 49 -15.44 56.60 85.11
N GLN A 50 -16.49 57.22 85.67
CA GLN A 50 -16.48 57.82 87.01
C GLN A 50 -16.05 56.84 88.12
N ARG A 51 -16.12 55.52 87.90
CA ARG A 51 -15.73 54.52 88.90
C ARG A 51 -14.24 54.25 88.94
N THR A 52 -13.54 54.40 87.81
CA THR A 52 -12.12 54.03 87.69
C THR A 52 -11.20 55.22 87.49
N GLY A 53 -11.75 56.42 87.22
CA GLY A 53 -10.97 57.63 86.93
C GLY A 53 -10.16 57.51 85.64
N LYS A 54 -10.60 56.62 84.73
CA LYS A 54 -9.98 56.38 83.43
C LYS A 54 -10.99 56.64 82.33
N ASN A 55 -10.49 57.08 81.19
CA ASN A 55 -11.30 57.31 80.01
C ASN A 55 -11.16 56.14 79.04
N THR A 56 -12.24 55.79 78.36
CA THR A 56 -12.18 54.81 77.26
C THR A 56 -12.39 55.53 75.95
N PHE A 57 -11.38 55.49 75.07
CA PHE A 57 -11.48 56.06 73.73
C PHE A 57 -11.88 54.99 72.72
N ASN A 58 -13.02 55.21 72.07
CA ASN A 58 -13.57 54.33 71.04
C ASN A 58 -13.68 55.04 69.70
N VAL A 59 -13.29 54.34 68.64
CA VAL A 59 -13.44 54.74 67.24
C VAL A 59 -14.47 53.82 66.61
N TYR A 60 -15.60 54.37 66.15
CA TYR A 60 -16.71 53.62 65.58
C TYR A 60 -16.82 53.82 64.07
N ASP A 61 -16.94 52.71 63.34
CA ASP A 61 -17.39 52.67 61.96
C ASP A 61 -18.89 52.37 61.94
N LEU A 62 -19.70 53.41 61.75
CA LEU A 62 -21.15 53.32 61.76
C LEU A 62 -21.70 52.60 60.51
N LYS A 63 -20.99 52.67 59.37
CA LYS A 63 -21.43 52.04 58.12
C LYS A 63 -21.31 50.52 58.21
N ASN A 64 -20.16 50.04 58.70
CA ASN A 64 -19.92 48.61 58.86
C ASN A 64 -20.36 48.07 60.23
N ARG A 65 -20.88 48.93 61.12
CA ARG A 65 -21.32 48.61 62.50
C ARG A 65 -20.23 47.96 63.34
N LEU A 66 -19.00 48.49 63.28
CA LEU A 66 -17.82 47.95 63.95
C LEU A 66 -17.17 48.98 64.87
N ILE A 67 -16.53 48.49 65.93
CA ILE A 67 -15.59 49.26 66.73
C ILE A 67 -14.21 49.09 66.08
N ALA A 68 -13.75 50.13 65.39
CA ALA A 68 -12.47 50.11 64.67
C ALA A 68 -11.28 50.10 65.64
N HIS A 69 -11.39 50.83 66.76
CA HIS A 69 -10.37 50.85 67.80
C HIS A 69 -11.00 51.15 69.17
N SER A 70 -10.47 50.54 70.23
CA SER A 70 -10.86 50.79 71.61
C SER A 70 -9.63 50.71 72.51
N ILE A 71 -9.38 51.75 73.29
CA ILE A 71 -8.25 51.83 74.21
C ILE A 71 -8.65 52.54 75.50
N VAL A 72 -8.21 52.00 76.63
CA VAL A 72 -8.33 52.65 77.93
C VAL A 72 -7.15 53.59 78.10
N VAL A 73 -7.44 54.86 78.34
CA VAL A 73 -6.47 55.94 78.52
C VAL A 73 -6.70 56.63 79.86
N ASN A 74 -5.70 57.38 80.33
CA ASN A 74 -5.89 58.25 81.49
C ASN A 74 -6.86 59.39 81.14
N GLU A 75 -7.20 60.23 82.12
CA GLU A 75 -7.99 61.45 81.93
C GLU A 75 -7.56 62.24 80.68
N VAL A 76 -8.46 62.31 79.69
CA VAL A 76 -8.26 63.04 78.43
C VAL A 76 -8.63 64.50 78.67
N SER A 77 -7.68 65.41 78.44
CA SER A 77 -7.89 66.85 78.53
C SER A 77 -8.48 67.42 77.24
N GLN A 78 -7.97 66.99 76.08
CA GLN A 78 -8.42 67.44 74.76
C GLN A 78 -8.27 66.33 73.70
N MET A 79 -9.14 66.36 72.69
CA MET A 79 -9.08 65.50 71.50
C MET A 79 -8.98 66.37 70.24
N LEU A 80 -7.93 66.15 69.45
CA LEU A 80 -7.63 66.90 68.24
C LEU A 80 -7.53 65.95 67.04
N CYS A 81 -7.92 66.42 65.87
CA CYS A 81 -7.81 65.67 64.61
C CYS A 81 -6.97 66.49 63.63
N GLU A 82 -5.65 66.43 63.75
CA GLU A 82 -4.71 67.25 62.97
C GLU A 82 -3.65 66.39 62.29
N TRP A 83 -3.14 66.87 61.15
CA TRP A 83 -2.11 66.19 60.35
C TRP A 83 -2.46 64.75 59.93
N GLY A 84 -3.75 64.47 59.75
CA GLY A 84 -4.22 63.13 59.37
C GLY A 84 -4.17 62.09 60.49
N ASN A 85 -3.98 62.51 61.74
CA ASN A 85 -3.99 61.64 62.91
C ASN A 85 -4.99 62.12 63.96
N ILE A 86 -5.45 61.20 64.80
CA ILE A 86 -6.22 61.52 66.00
C ILE A 86 -5.24 61.67 67.16
N ILE A 87 -5.22 62.82 67.82
CA ILE A 87 -4.31 63.14 68.91
C ILE A 87 -5.12 63.35 70.18
N LEU A 88 -4.88 62.52 71.19
CA LEU A 88 -5.43 62.69 72.54
C LEU A 88 -4.37 63.33 73.43
N ILE A 89 -4.68 64.46 74.05
CA ILE A 89 -3.85 65.09 75.06
C ILE A 89 -4.36 64.67 76.43
N LEU A 90 -3.53 63.98 77.20
CA LEU A 90 -3.85 63.50 78.53
C LEU A 90 -3.54 64.57 79.59
N GLU A 91 -4.14 64.46 80.77
CA GLU A 91 -3.94 65.41 81.87
C GLU A 91 -2.49 65.44 82.39
N ASP A 92 -1.78 64.31 82.27
CA ASP A 92 -0.34 64.20 82.57
C ASP A 92 0.58 64.87 81.53
N LYS A 93 -0.01 65.57 80.55
CA LYS A 93 0.65 66.24 79.41
C LYS A 93 1.30 65.30 78.40
N SER A 94 1.10 63.98 78.51
CA SER A 94 1.46 63.06 77.45
C SER A 94 0.44 63.08 76.32
N THR A 95 0.87 62.72 75.11
CA THR A 95 0.02 62.71 73.92
C THR A 95 -0.01 61.31 73.30
N LEU A 96 -1.21 60.85 72.95
CA LEU A 96 -1.42 59.61 72.22
C LEU A 96 -1.82 59.94 70.78
N CYS A 97 -1.00 59.52 69.82
CA CYS A 97 -1.27 59.69 68.39
C CYS A 97 -1.77 58.38 67.80
N ILE A 98 -2.97 58.40 67.22
CA ILE A 98 -3.61 57.27 66.56
C ILE A 98 -3.70 57.58 65.06
N GLY A 99 -2.92 56.85 64.28
CA GLY A 99 -2.91 56.92 62.83
C GLY A 99 -3.77 55.83 62.19
N GLU A 100 -4.42 56.19 61.08
CA GLU A 100 -5.16 55.23 60.26
C GLU A 100 -4.19 54.32 59.50
N LYS A 101 -4.37 53.00 59.60
CA LYS A 101 -3.59 52.03 58.82
C LYS A 101 -3.94 52.07 57.34
N ASP A 102 -3.00 51.69 56.51
CA ASP A 102 -3.16 51.50 55.08
C ASP A 102 -4.18 50.39 54.75
N MET A 103 -4.64 50.36 53.50
CA MET A 103 -5.71 49.47 53.03
C MET A 103 -5.31 47.99 53.11
N GLU A 104 -4.07 47.65 52.74
CA GLU A 104 -3.56 46.27 52.79
C GLU A 104 -3.54 45.74 54.22
N SER A 105 -2.99 46.53 55.15
CA SER A 105 -3.01 46.21 56.59
C SER A 105 -4.43 46.01 57.14
N LYS A 106 -5.40 46.84 56.71
CA LYS A 106 -6.81 46.69 57.13
C LYS A 106 -7.41 45.40 56.61
N LEU A 107 -7.21 45.09 55.33
CA LEU A 107 -7.71 43.87 54.70
C LEU A 107 -7.09 42.63 55.36
N ASP A 108 -5.78 42.61 55.62
CA ASP A 108 -5.12 41.51 56.33
C ASP A 108 -5.65 41.31 57.75
N MET A 109 -5.95 42.39 58.47
CA MET A 109 -6.59 42.31 59.78
C MET A 109 -8.00 41.74 59.71
N LEU A 110 -8.78 42.11 58.70
CA LEU A 110 -10.13 41.58 58.47
C LEU A 110 -10.10 40.10 58.07
N PHE A 111 -9.16 39.70 57.20
CA PHE A 111 -8.96 38.32 56.79
C PHE A 111 -8.56 37.43 57.96
N LYS A 112 -7.64 37.87 58.83
CA LYS A 112 -7.27 37.14 60.06
C LYS A 112 -8.46 36.93 61.02
N LYS A 113 -9.44 37.84 61.01
CA LYS A 113 -10.66 37.76 61.83
C LYS A 113 -11.85 37.12 61.09
N ASN A 114 -11.67 36.64 59.87
CA ASN A 114 -12.71 36.07 59.00
C ASN A 114 -13.89 37.04 58.68
N LEU A 115 -13.66 38.36 58.72
CA LEU A 115 -14.69 39.38 58.45
C LEU A 115 -14.69 39.80 56.98
N TYR A 116 -14.98 38.85 56.10
CA TYR A 116 -14.89 39.05 54.65
C TYR A 116 -15.98 39.94 54.06
N THR A 117 -17.21 39.90 54.58
CA THR A 117 -18.31 40.77 54.14
C THR A 117 -17.99 42.26 54.36
N VAL A 118 -17.35 42.56 55.50
CA VAL A 118 -16.83 43.89 55.83
C VAL A 118 -15.68 44.26 54.91
N ALA A 119 -14.78 43.32 54.59
CA ALA A 119 -13.69 43.56 53.65
C ALA A 119 -14.22 43.91 52.25
N ILE A 120 -15.26 43.23 51.76
CA ILE A 120 -15.91 43.54 50.47
C ILE A 120 -16.53 44.94 50.51
N ASN A 121 -17.28 45.28 51.55
CA ASN A 121 -17.86 46.62 51.71
C ASN A 121 -16.79 47.70 51.79
N LEU A 122 -15.66 47.43 52.46
CA LEU A 122 -14.54 48.36 52.55
C LEU A 122 -13.96 48.64 51.16
N VAL A 123 -13.70 47.60 50.36
CA VAL A 123 -13.13 47.71 49.01
C VAL A 123 -14.10 48.39 48.04
N GLN A 124 -15.39 48.08 48.12
CA GLN A 124 -16.44 48.74 47.31
C GLN A 124 -16.61 50.23 47.71
N SER A 125 -16.57 50.54 49.01
CA SER A 125 -16.75 51.91 49.50
C SER A 125 -15.60 52.86 49.16
N GLN A 126 -14.40 52.32 49.01
CA GLN A 126 -13.19 53.09 48.68
C GLN A 126 -12.88 53.12 47.18
N GLN A 127 -13.79 52.62 46.32
CA GLN A 127 -13.61 52.52 44.86
C GLN A 127 -12.28 51.87 44.47
N ALA A 128 -11.91 50.78 45.14
CA ALA A 128 -10.68 50.07 44.77
C ALA A 128 -10.82 49.41 43.40
N ASP A 129 -9.68 49.14 42.76
CA ASP A 129 -9.62 48.50 41.46
C ASP A 129 -10.37 47.16 41.43
N ALA A 130 -10.95 46.84 40.27
CA ALA A 130 -11.70 45.60 40.06
C ALA A 130 -10.85 44.34 40.35
N ALA A 131 -9.53 44.42 40.14
CA ALA A 131 -8.58 43.36 40.49
C ALA A 131 -8.45 43.16 42.02
N ALA A 132 -8.36 44.24 42.80
CA ALA A 132 -8.31 44.17 44.26
C ALA A 132 -9.63 43.61 44.84
N THR A 133 -10.76 44.00 44.24
CA THR A 133 -12.08 43.45 44.58
C THR A 133 -12.15 41.95 44.28
N ALA A 134 -11.65 41.52 43.12
CA ALA A 134 -11.60 40.11 42.76
C ALA A 134 -10.70 39.29 43.71
N GLU A 135 -9.60 39.86 44.22
CA GLU A 135 -8.74 39.17 45.19
C GLU A 135 -9.43 38.96 46.54
N VAL A 136 -10.17 39.96 47.03
CA VAL A 136 -10.96 39.86 48.27
C VAL A 136 -12.06 38.80 48.11
N LEU A 137 -12.76 38.80 46.98
CA LEU A 137 -13.79 37.81 46.64
C LEU A 137 -13.20 36.41 46.50
N ARG A 138 -12.00 36.26 45.93
CA ARG A 138 -11.26 34.98 45.89
C ARG A 138 -10.94 34.49 47.30
N LYS A 139 -10.37 35.33 48.17
CA LYS A 139 -10.07 34.98 49.57
C LYS A 139 -11.34 34.62 50.35
N TYR A 140 -12.45 35.29 50.07
CA TYR A 140 -13.75 34.96 50.67
C TYR A 140 -14.29 33.61 50.17
N GLY A 141 -14.26 33.38 48.86
CA GLY A 141 -14.64 32.11 48.24
C GLY A 141 -13.78 30.94 48.73
N ASP A 142 -12.47 31.14 48.96
CA ASP A 142 -11.57 30.14 49.52
C ASP A 142 -11.93 29.75 50.96
N HIS A 143 -12.30 30.74 51.77
CA HIS A 143 -12.77 30.52 53.15
C HIS A 143 -14.12 29.80 53.18
N LEU A 144 -15.09 30.20 52.34
CA LEU A 144 -16.38 29.52 52.21
C LEU A 144 -16.23 28.08 51.72
N TYR A 145 -15.36 27.87 50.74
CA TYR A 145 -15.01 26.53 50.24
C TYR A 145 -14.43 25.65 51.36
N SER A 146 -13.56 26.21 52.20
CA SER A 146 -12.98 25.50 53.37
C SER A 146 -14.03 25.16 54.43
N LYS A 147 -15.12 25.95 54.51
CA LYS A 147 -16.29 25.69 55.36
C LYS A 147 -17.29 24.71 54.76
N GLN A 148 -17.03 24.16 53.57
CA GLN A 148 -17.92 23.28 52.81
C GLN A 148 -19.21 23.95 52.31
N ASP A 149 -19.25 25.29 52.31
CA ASP A 149 -20.36 26.05 51.73
C ASP A 149 -20.05 26.36 50.25
N PHE A 150 -20.28 25.36 49.41
CA PHE A 150 -19.80 25.35 48.02
C PHE A 150 -20.62 26.24 47.08
N ASP A 151 -21.91 26.39 47.35
CA ASP A 151 -22.82 27.14 46.49
C ASP A 151 -22.57 28.65 46.64
N GLU A 152 -22.47 29.12 47.90
CA GLU A 152 -22.09 30.49 48.20
C GLU A 152 -20.65 30.78 47.77
N ALA A 153 -19.72 29.85 47.98
CA ALA A 153 -18.35 29.99 47.45
C ALA A 153 -18.36 30.17 45.93
N MET A 154 -19.16 29.39 45.21
CA MET A 154 -19.27 29.49 43.75
C MET A 154 -19.88 30.82 43.31
N ALA A 155 -20.91 31.30 44.00
CA ALA A 155 -21.47 32.62 43.74
C ALA A 155 -20.38 33.71 43.83
N GLN A 156 -19.48 33.65 44.81
CA GLN A 156 -18.36 34.59 44.89
C GLN A 156 -17.37 34.44 43.73
N TYR A 157 -17.01 33.21 43.35
CA TYR A 157 -16.10 32.97 42.22
C TYR A 157 -16.67 33.47 40.88
N ILE A 158 -17.99 33.38 40.65
CA ILE A 158 -18.64 33.90 39.43
C ILE A 158 -18.45 35.43 39.29
N HIS A 159 -18.43 36.16 40.42
CA HIS A 159 -18.16 37.60 40.41
C HIS A 159 -16.70 37.94 40.08
N THR A 160 -15.77 36.97 40.22
CA THR A 160 -14.34 37.15 39.88
C THR A 160 -14.01 36.87 38.41
N ILE A 161 -14.97 36.39 37.61
CA ILE A 161 -14.78 36.10 36.19
C ILE A 161 -14.35 37.36 35.44
N GLY A 162 -13.21 37.28 34.74
CA GLY A 162 -12.59 38.38 34.00
C GLY A 162 -11.29 38.90 34.65
N HIS A 163 -11.11 38.64 35.93
CA HIS A 163 -9.90 39.03 36.68
C HIS A 163 -9.16 37.84 37.29
N LEU A 164 -9.88 36.78 37.69
CA LEU A 164 -9.31 35.53 38.15
C LEU A 164 -9.21 34.52 37.01
N GLU A 165 -8.10 33.77 36.97
CA GLU A 165 -7.92 32.69 36.00
C GLU A 165 -8.93 31.56 36.24
N PRO A 166 -9.74 31.16 35.23
CA PRO A 166 -10.74 30.11 35.37
C PRO A 166 -10.18 28.77 35.86
N SER A 167 -8.94 28.44 35.49
CA SER A 167 -8.24 27.21 35.91
C SER A 167 -8.24 27.01 37.42
N TYR A 168 -8.11 28.10 38.19
CA TYR A 168 -8.08 28.07 39.66
C TYR A 168 -9.39 27.54 40.25
N VAL A 169 -10.53 28.01 39.72
CA VAL A 169 -11.86 27.60 40.17
C VAL A 169 -12.17 26.19 39.67
N ILE A 170 -11.87 25.90 38.40
CA ILE A 170 -12.11 24.58 37.79
C ILE A 170 -11.38 23.47 38.56
N GLN A 171 -10.11 23.69 38.93
CA GLN A 171 -9.32 22.71 39.70
C GLN A 171 -9.94 22.39 41.07
N LYS A 172 -10.58 23.37 41.72
CA LYS A 172 -11.24 23.20 43.02
C LYS A 172 -12.59 22.47 42.93
N PHE A 173 -13.27 22.54 41.79
CA PHE A 173 -14.64 22.01 41.63
C PHE A 173 -14.73 20.82 40.66
N LEU A 174 -13.60 20.21 40.29
CA LEU A 174 -13.51 19.06 39.39
C LEU A 174 -14.07 17.75 39.98
N ASP A 175 -14.41 17.73 41.27
CA ASP A 175 -15.04 16.58 41.94
C ASP A 175 -16.44 16.29 41.35
N ALA A 176 -16.72 15.02 41.07
CA ALA A 176 -17.98 14.55 40.50
C ALA A 176 -19.20 14.91 41.36
N GLN A 177 -19.05 15.05 42.69
CA GLN A 177 -20.14 15.47 43.57
C GLN A 177 -20.56 16.92 43.37
N ARG A 178 -19.72 17.75 42.75
CA ARG A 178 -19.90 19.21 42.64
C ARG A 178 -20.02 19.69 41.20
N ILE A 179 -20.33 18.76 40.31
CA ILE A 179 -20.50 18.98 38.89
C ILE A 179 -21.51 20.10 38.60
N HIS A 180 -22.60 20.24 39.38
CA HIS A 180 -23.58 21.32 39.21
C HIS A 180 -22.98 22.72 39.40
N ASN A 181 -22.10 22.88 40.40
CA ASN A 181 -21.44 24.15 40.68
C ASN A 181 -20.41 24.48 39.60
N LEU A 182 -19.67 23.48 39.14
CA LEU A 182 -18.75 23.63 38.02
C LEU A 182 -19.50 23.99 36.72
N THR A 183 -20.62 23.34 36.43
CA THR A 183 -21.49 23.65 35.28
C THR A 183 -21.96 25.10 35.34
N ASN A 184 -22.48 25.57 36.48
CA ASN A 184 -22.93 26.95 36.64
C ASN A 184 -21.79 27.96 36.39
N TYR A 185 -20.59 27.69 36.90
CA TYR A 185 -19.42 28.53 36.65
C TYR A 185 -19.07 28.60 35.16
N LEU A 186 -19.03 27.45 34.48
CA LEU A 186 -18.71 27.35 33.05
C LEU A 186 -19.80 27.99 32.17
N GLU A 187 -21.07 27.86 32.52
CA GLU A 187 -22.20 28.55 31.88
C GLU A 187 -22.02 30.07 31.96
N LYS A 188 -21.75 30.61 33.17
CA LYS A 188 -21.50 32.04 33.37
C LYS A 188 -20.22 32.53 32.70
N LEU A 189 -19.20 31.70 32.59
CA LEU A 189 -17.99 32.00 31.84
C LEU A 189 -18.28 32.11 30.33
N HIS A 190 -19.13 31.23 29.80
CA HIS A 190 -19.54 31.24 28.41
C HIS A 190 -20.50 32.40 28.07
N GLU A 191 -21.44 32.74 28.96
CA GLU A 191 -22.31 33.93 28.83
C GLU A 191 -21.50 35.23 28.70
N LYS A 192 -20.36 35.32 29.40
CA LYS A 192 -19.44 36.47 29.35
C LYS A 192 -18.48 36.44 28.15
N GLY A 193 -18.49 35.40 27.32
CA GLY A 193 -17.63 35.28 26.14
C GLY A 193 -16.14 35.05 26.44
N LEU A 194 -15.80 34.66 27.68
CA LEU A 194 -14.41 34.44 28.13
C LEU A 194 -14.03 32.94 28.18
N ALA A 195 -14.87 32.07 27.62
CA ALA A 195 -14.62 30.63 27.59
C ALA A 195 -13.62 30.24 26.49
N SER A 196 -12.67 29.37 26.83
CA SER A 196 -11.75 28.74 25.87
C SER A 196 -12.37 27.45 25.31
N LYS A 197 -11.76 26.89 24.25
CA LYS A 197 -12.20 25.60 23.67
C LYS A 197 -12.20 24.46 24.69
N ASP A 198 -11.25 24.45 25.62
CA ASP A 198 -11.16 23.45 26.69
C ASP A 198 -12.26 23.61 27.72
N HIS A 199 -12.61 24.85 28.09
CA HIS A 199 -13.72 25.14 29.00
C HIS A 199 -15.06 24.69 28.41
N THR A 200 -15.25 24.94 27.11
CA THR A 200 -16.44 24.51 26.38
C THR A 200 -16.55 22.98 26.30
N THR A 201 -15.41 22.29 26.08
CA THR A 201 -15.37 20.83 26.07
C THR A 201 -15.64 20.24 27.45
N LEU A 202 -15.12 20.87 28.52
CA LEU A 202 -15.42 20.47 29.89
C LEU A 202 -16.90 20.69 30.24
N LEU A 203 -17.52 21.77 29.77
CA LEU A 203 -18.95 22.01 29.95
C LEU A 203 -19.79 20.92 29.27
N LEU A 204 -19.42 20.52 28.06
CA LEU A 204 -20.05 19.40 27.35
C LEU A 204 -19.92 18.07 28.14
N ASN A 205 -18.74 17.80 28.70
CA ASN A 205 -18.52 16.65 29.57
C ASN A 205 -19.38 16.72 30.84
N CYS A 206 -19.65 17.92 31.34
CA CYS A 206 -20.53 18.11 32.48
C CYS A 206 -21.99 17.81 32.12
N TYR A 207 -22.50 18.32 31.00
CA TYR A 207 -23.88 18.05 30.54
C TYR A 207 -24.14 16.56 30.29
N THR A 208 -23.19 15.87 29.64
CA THR A 208 -23.31 14.43 29.38
C THR A 208 -23.32 13.61 30.67
N LYS A 209 -22.51 13.97 31.68
CA LYS A 209 -22.54 13.32 33.00
C LYS A 209 -23.80 13.63 33.81
N LEU A 210 -24.33 14.86 33.70
CA LEU A 210 -25.57 15.28 34.35
C LEU A 210 -26.83 14.73 33.67
N LYS A 211 -26.70 14.14 32.48
CA LYS A 211 -27.79 13.66 31.63
C LYS A 211 -28.81 14.76 31.28
N ASP A 212 -28.37 16.00 31.22
CA ASP A 212 -29.21 17.14 30.84
C ASP A 212 -29.32 17.22 29.31
N VAL A 213 -30.29 16.48 28.77
CA VAL A 213 -30.49 16.33 27.32
C VAL A 213 -30.99 17.62 26.67
N GLU A 214 -31.72 18.47 27.40
CA GLU A 214 -32.28 19.71 26.86
C GLU A 214 -31.18 20.74 26.62
N LYS A 215 -30.35 21.01 27.63
CA LYS A 215 -29.20 21.91 27.49
C LYS A 215 -28.18 21.40 26.48
N LEU A 216 -27.95 20.09 26.44
CA LEU A 216 -27.07 19.47 25.44
C LEU A 216 -27.61 19.68 24.01
N ASN A 217 -28.92 19.55 23.81
CA ASN A 217 -29.55 19.78 22.52
C ASN A 217 -29.46 21.25 22.11
N GLU A 218 -29.78 22.18 23.01
CA GLU A 218 -29.66 23.62 22.75
C GLU A 218 -28.21 23.98 22.36
N PHE A 219 -27.24 23.43 23.10
CA PHE A 219 -25.82 23.65 22.88
C PHE A 219 -25.31 23.11 21.52
N ILE A 220 -25.83 21.96 21.06
CA ILE A 220 -25.42 21.33 19.78
C ILE A 220 -26.24 21.87 18.59
N LYS A 221 -27.49 22.28 18.81
CA LYS A 221 -28.43 22.68 17.75
C LYS A 221 -28.51 24.19 17.52
N SER A 222 -28.08 25.05 18.45
CA SER A 222 -28.06 26.49 18.24
C SER A 222 -27.31 26.86 16.96
N GLU A 223 -27.99 27.53 16.02
CA GLU A 223 -27.50 27.84 14.67
C GLU A 223 -26.35 28.87 14.63
N ASP A 224 -26.10 29.59 15.74
CA ASP A 224 -25.12 30.69 15.84
C ASP A 224 -23.68 30.25 16.19
N GLY A 225 -23.35 28.96 16.05
CA GLY A 225 -22.19 28.36 16.72
C GLY A 225 -21.12 27.67 15.88
N ILE A 226 -21.21 27.65 14.55
CA ILE A 226 -20.27 26.88 13.70
C ILE A 226 -19.67 27.73 12.57
N GLY A 227 -19.37 28.99 12.89
CA GLY A 227 -18.25 29.72 12.31
C GLY A 227 -17.13 29.73 13.34
N GLU A 228 -16.10 28.92 13.13
CA GLU A 228 -14.89 28.75 13.99
C GLU A 228 -15.10 28.01 15.34
N GLN A 229 -14.96 26.67 15.29
CA GLN A 229 -14.54 25.75 16.36
C GLN A 229 -14.53 26.29 17.82
N LYS A 230 -15.69 26.35 18.48
CA LYS A 230 -15.80 26.72 19.91
C LYS A 230 -15.43 25.60 20.90
N PHE A 231 -15.30 24.35 20.45
CA PHE A 231 -14.88 23.21 21.27
C PHE A 231 -14.11 22.18 20.44
N ASP A 232 -13.44 21.24 21.11
CA ASP A 232 -12.79 20.11 20.45
C ASP A 232 -13.84 19.09 19.97
N VAL A 233 -14.09 19.11 18.67
CA VAL A 233 -15.05 18.24 17.98
C VAL A 233 -14.75 16.76 18.23
N GLU A 234 -13.48 16.35 18.26
CA GLU A 234 -13.13 14.94 18.40
C GLU A 234 -13.42 14.46 19.83
N THR A 235 -13.01 15.23 20.84
CA THR A 235 -13.33 14.92 22.23
C THR A 235 -14.84 14.93 22.47
N ALA A 236 -15.57 15.89 21.88
CA ALA A 236 -17.02 15.96 21.98
C ALA A 236 -17.72 14.73 21.42
N ILE A 237 -17.31 14.24 20.24
CA ILE A 237 -17.84 13.02 19.64
C ILE A 237 -17.57 11.81 20.55
N ARG A 238 -16.33 11.66 21.03
CA ARG A 238 -15.93 10.55 21.91
C ARG A 238 -16.74 10.52 23.21
N VAL A 239 -16.95 11.68 23.83
CA VAL A 239 -17.69 11.79 25.10
C VAL A 239 -19.17 11.49 24.90
N CYS A 240 -19.79 12.07 23.87
CA CYS A 240 -21.17 11.78 23.52
C CYS A 240 -21.37 10.29 23.22
N ARG A 241 -20.43 9.67 22.49
CA ARG A 241 -20.44 8.22 22.20
C ARG A 241 -20.30 7.37 23.47
N ALA A 242 -19.35 7.70 24.35
CA ALA A 242 -19.14 6.97 25.62
C ALA A 242 -20.32 7.09 26.59
N ALA A 243 -21.08 8.17 26.50
CA ALA A 243 -22.30 8.40 27.28
C ALA A 243 -23.58 7.85 26.60
N ASN A 244 -23.44 7.06 25.53
CA ASN A 244 -24.54 6.49 24.72
C ASN A 244 -25.46 7.51 24.01
N TYR A 245 -25.00 8.74 23.81
CA TYR A 245 -25.71 9.76 23.04
C TYR A 245 -25.32 9.72 21.55
N HIS A 246 -25.48 8.56 20.91
CA HIS A 246 -25.03 8.31 19.53
C HIS A 246 -25.62 9.27 18.49
N GLU A 247 -26.91 9.62 18.60
CA GLU A 247 -27.58 10.59 17.71
C GLU A 247 -26.99 12.01 17.81
N HIS A 248 -26.58 12.42 19.01
CA HIS A 248 -25.96 13.74 19.23
C HIS A 248 -24.52 13.75 18.69
N ALA A 249 -23.76 12.68 18.96
CA ALA A 249 -22.42 12.48 18.41
C ALA A 249 -22.44 12.48 16.87
N MET A 250 -23.44 11.81 16.28
CA MET A 250 -23.68 11.77 14.84
C MET A 250 -23.97 13.18 14.28
N SER A 251 -24.85 13.95 14.94
CA SER A 251 -25.16 15.32 14.51
C SER A 251 -23.92 16.22 14.54
N VAL A 252 -23.11 16.13 15.60
CA VAL A 252 -21.84 16.88 15.73
C VAL A 252 -20.85 16.47 14.63
N ALA A 253 -20.68 15.18 14.39
CA ALA A 253 -19.76 14.68 13.35
C ALA A 253 -20.16 15.14 11.94
N LYS A 254 -21.46 15.09 11.62
CA LYS A 254 -22.00 15.55 10.32
C LYS A 254 -21.81 17.04 10.12
N LYS A 255 -22.12 17.87 11.14
CA LYS A 255 -21.96 19.33 11.08
C LYS A 255 -20.50 19.75 10.97
N ALA A 256 -19.58 19.03 11.62
CA ALA A 256 -18.15 19.34 11.60
C ALA A 256 -17.40 18.80 10.38
N GLY A 257 -18.07 18.10 9.45
CA GLY A 257 -17.44 17.49 8.28
C GLY A 257 -16.48 16.34 8.63
N ARG A 258 -16.61 15.71 9.81
CA ARG A 258 -15.79 14.57 10.23
C ARG A 258 -16.43 13.27 9.74
N HIS A 259 -16.22 12.95 8.47
CA HIS A 259 -16.85 11.81 7.79
C HIS A 259 -16.52 10.45 8.43
N GLU A 260 -15.26 10.24 8.82
CA GLU A 260 -14.79 9.00 9.48
C GLU A 260 -15.60 8.70 10.76
N TRP A 261 -15.72 9.68 11.65
CA TRP A 261 -16.47 9.53 12.90
C TRP A 261 -17.97 9.37 12.67
N TYR A 262 -18.54 10.09 11.69
CA TYR A 262 -19.95 9.95 11.33
C TYR A 262 -20.29 8.52 10.87
N LEU A 263 -19.47 7.98 9.98
CA LEU A 263 -19.65 6.61 9.47
C LEU A 263 -19.37 5.56 10.54
N LYS A 264 -18.36 5.77 11.39
CA LYS A 264 -18.07 4.88 12.52
C LYS A 264 -19.28 4.73 13.46
N ILE A 265 -19.94 5.84 13.79
CA ILE A 265 -21.13 5.83 14.66
C ILE A 265 -22.31 5.13 13.95
N LEU A 266 -22.52 5.41 12.66
CA LEU A 266 -23.61 4.79 11.90
C LEU A 266 -23.44 3.27 11.76
N LEU A 267 -22.21 2.80 11.55
CA LEU A 267 -21.91 1.40 11.24
C LEU A 267 -21.71 0.55 12.50
N GLU A 268 -20.95 1.03 13.50
CA GLU A 268 -20.64 0.25 14.70
C GLU A 268 -21.72 0.39 15.79
N ASP A 269 -22.29 1.59 15.99
CA ASP A 269 -23.19 1.84 17.12
C ASP A 269 -24.68 1.77 16.73
N LEU A 270 -25.05 2.37 15.59
CA LEU A 270 -26.47 2.52 15.19
C LEU A 270 -26.96 1.43 14.22
N GLY A 271 -26.06 0.70 13.55
CA GLY A 271 -26.41 -0.31 12.54
C GLY A 271 -27.20 0.24 11.34
N ARG A 272 -27.06 1.52 11.02
CA ARG A 272 -27.80 2.22 9.95
C ARG A 272 -27.03 2.17 8.63
N TYR A 273 -26.86 0.96 8.08
CA TYR A 273 -26.04 0.71 6.90
C TYR A 273 -26.51 1.45 5.64
N GLU A 274 -27.83 1.58 5.42
CA GLU A 274 -28.39 2.26 4.25
C GLU A 274 -28.00 3.74 4.18
N GLU A 275 -28.09 4.42 5.33
CA GLU A 275 -27.74 5.84 5.43
C GLU A 275 -26.23 6.05 5.31
N ALA A 276 -25.43 5.11 5.84
CA ALA A 276 -23.99 5.13 5.66
C ALA A 276 -23.61 5.02 4.17
N LEU A 277 -24.24 4.11 3.42
CA LEU A 277 -24.01 3.94 1.97
C LEU A 277 -24.46 5.16 1.15
N GLN A 278 -25.62 5.75 1.49
CA GLN A 278 -26.08 7.00 0.87
C GLN A 278 -25.12 8.16 1.16
N TYR A 279 -24.59 8.22 2.39
CA TYR A 279 -23.63 9.23 2.77
C TYR A 279 -22.31 9.06 2.02
N ILE A 280 -21.74 7.85 1.99
CA ILE A 280 -20.52 7.53 1.22
C ILE A 280 -20.71 7.89 -0.26
N SER A 281 -21.88 7.59 -0.83
CA SER A 281 -22.22 7.96 -2.22
C SER A 281 -22.25 9.46 -2.48
N SER A 282 -22.43 10.28 -1.44
CA SER A 282 -22.43 11.75 -1.54
C SER A 282 -21.07 12.39 -1.30
N LEU A 283 -20.07 11.63 -0.83
CA LEU A 283 -18.71 12.11 -0.57
C LEU A 283 -17.89 12.21 -1.88
N GLU A 284 -16.81 12.99 -1.82
CA GLU A 284 -15.80 13.01 -2.88
C GLU A 284 -15.11 11.65 -3.01
N LEU A 285 -14.72 11.27 -4.24
CA LEU A 285 -14.16 9.95 -4.57
C LEU A 285 -12.94 9.57 -3.71
N SER A 286 -12.10 10.55 -3.35
CA SER A 286 -10.92 10.34 -2.50
C SER A 286 -11.30 9.92 -1.07
N GLN A 287 -12.25 10.63 -0.47
CA GLN A 287 -12.75 10.35 0.89
C GLN A 287 -13.61 9.08 0.92
N ALA A 288 -14.43 8.86 -0.10
CA ALA A 288 -15.19 7.63 -0.26
C ALA A 288 -14.28 6.40 -0.39
N GLY A 289 -13.15 6.51 -1.11
CA GLY A 289 -12.17 5.43 -1.22
C GLY A 289 -11.53 5.03 0.12
N VAL A 290 -11.08 6.02 0.92
CA VAL A 290 -10.48 5.75 2.25
C VAL A 290 -11.51 5.14 3.20
N THR A 291 -12.71 5.70 3.25
CA THR A 291 -13.77 5.22 4.15
C THR A 291 -14.23 3.80 3.80
N VAL A 292 -14.32 3.46 2.51
CA VAL A 292 -14.66 2.09 2.08
C VAL A 292 -13.52 1.11 2.38
N LYS A 293 -12.25 1.51 2.36
CA LYS A 293 -11.14 0.63 2.79
C LYS A 293 -11.23 0.27 4.28
N GLU A 294 -11.62 1.21 5.13
CA GLU A 294 -11.73 0.99 6.57
C GLU A 294 -12.98 0.18 6.94
N TYR A 295 -14.14 0.58 6.42
CA TYR A 295 -15.44 0.04 6.84
C TYR A 295 -16.07 -0.94 5.85
N GLY A 296 -15.43 -1.17 4.70
CA GLY A 296 -15.98 -2.00 3.63
C GLY A 296 -16.31 -3.43 4.07
N LYS A 297 -15.56 -4.01 5.02
CA LYS A 297 -15.82 -5.36 5.53
C LYS A 297 -17.22 -5.48 6.14
N ILE A 298 -17.59 -4.51 6.96
CA ILE A 298 -18.91 -4.43 7.62
C ILE A 298 -20.01 -4.16 6.58
N LEU A 299 -19.72 -3.30 5.60
CA LEU A 299 -20.66 -2.98 4.54
C LEU A 299 -20.95 -4.17 3.63
N ILE A 300 -19.94 -4.97 3.27
CA ILE A 300 -20.13 -6.20 2.47
C ILE A 300 -20.87 -7.27 3.27
N GLU A 301 -20.62 -7.39 4.58
CA GLU A 301 -21.32 -8.34 5.45
C GLU A 301 -22.84 -8.13 5.45
N HIS A 302 -23.29 -6.87 5.51
CA HIS A 302 -24.71 -6.56 5.60
C HIS A 302 -25.37 -6.23 4.25
N LYS A 303 -24.69 -5.50 3.36
CA LYS A 303 -25.22 -4.96 2.09
C LYS A 303 -24.19 -5.10 0.95
N PRO A 304 -23.97 -6.34 0.45
CA PRO A 304 -22.92 -6.60 -0.55
C PRO A 304 -23.20 -5.95 -1.91
N ALA A 305 -24.45 -5.97 -2.39
CA ALA A 305 -24.79 -5.50 -3.73
C ALA A 305 -24.59 -3.98 -3.88
N GLU A 306 -25.08 -3.20 -2.91
CA GLU A 306 -24.98 -1.75 -2.87
C GLU A 306 -23.53 -1.30 -2.67
N THR A 307 -22.76 -2.03 -1.86
CA THR A 307 -21.33 -1.74 -1.63
C THR A 307 -20.49 -2.01 -2.88
N VAL A 308 -20.77 -3.09 -3.62
CA VAL A 308 -20.13 -3.37 -4.91
C VAL A 308 -20.45 -2.28 -5.93
N GLU A 309 -21.67 -1.71 -5.92
CA GLU A 309 -22.01 -0.59 -6.80
C GLU A 309 -21.18 0.67 -6.51
N ILE A 310 -20.95 0.99 -5.22
CA ILE A 310 -20.08 2.11 -4.82
C ILE A 310 -18.62 1.84 -5.23
N LEU A 311 -18.10 0.64 -4.99
CA LEU A 311 -16.75 0.25 -5.41
C LEU A 311 -16.57 0.35 -6.93
N MET A 312 -17.59 -0.08 -7.69
CA MET A 312 -17.62 0.09 -9.14
C MET A 312 -17.57 1.57 -9.52
N ARG A 313 -18.32 2.44 -8.84
CA ARG A 313 -18.27 3.90 -9.06
C ARG A 313 -16.87 4.45 -8.84
N LEU A 314 -16.25 4.11 -7.71
CA LEU A 314 -14.89 4.55 -7.35
C LEU A 314 -13.82 4.11 -8.36
N CYS A 315 -13.97 2.93 -8.95
CA CYS A 315 -12.98 2.38 -9.89
C CYS A 315 -13.27 2.73 -11.37
N THR A 316 -14.43 3.33 -11.70
CA THR A 316 -14.84 3.57 -13.11
C THR A 316 -15.22 5.01 -13.45
N GLU A 317 -15.61 5.85 -12.49
CA GLU A 317 -15.93 7.26 -12.77
C GLU A 317 -14.66 8.10 -12.83
N GLU A 318 -14.15 8.35 -14.05
CA GLU A 318 -13.31 9.53 -14.28
C GLU A 318 -14.11 10.77 -13.91
N SER A 319 -13.58 11.60 -13.02
CA SER A 319 -14.16 12.89 -12.72
C SER A 319 -14.42 13.67 -14.02
N GLU A 320 -15.68 13.93 -14.34
CA GLU A 320 -16.15 14.78 -15.46
C GLU A 320 -15.62 16.24 -15.38
N LEU A 321 -14.77 16.56 -14.41
CA LEU A 321 -14.06 17.83 -14.29
C LEU A 321 -12.84 17.95 -15.22
N SER A 322 -12.37 16.86 -15.85
CA SER A 322 -11.19 16.88 -16.73
C SER A 322 -11.46 17.37 -18.17
N LYS A 323 -12.74 17.54 -18.56
CA LYS A 323 -13.10 17.96 -19.94
C LYS A 323 -13.25 19.46 -20.16
N LYS A 324 -13.01 20.31 -19.16
CA LYS A 324 -13.03 21.78 -19.35
C LYS A 324 -11.84 22.46 -18.68
N GLY A 325 -10.77 22.65 -19.45
CA GLY A 325 -9.74 23.64 -19.15
C GLY A 325 -8.33 23.14 -19.39
N ALA A 326 -7.67 23.68 -20.41
CA ALA A 326 -6.33 23.33 -20.81
C ALA A 326 -5.25 23.75 -19.78
N SER A 327 -4.14 22.99 -19.85
CA SER A 327 -2.75 23.34 -19.50
C SER A 327 -2.42 23.72 -18.05
N SER A 328 -2.01 22.71 -17.27
CA SER A 328 -0.80 22.74 -16.42
C SER A 328 -0.48 21.32 -15.97
N GLY A 329 0.81 20.95 -16.00
CA GLY A 329 1.28 19.58 -15.85
C GLY A 329 1.04 18.94 -14.48
N ALA A 330 0.96 17.60 -14.51
CA ALA A 330 1.19 16.66 -13.42
C ALA A 330 0.23 16.73 -12.21
N PHE A 331 -0.99 16.22 -12.37
CA PHE A 331 -1.66 15.34 -11.39
C PHE A 331 -2.76 14.58 -12.13
N ILE A 332 -2.43 13.44 -12.74
CA ILE A 332 -3.45 12.44 -13.12
C ILE A 332 -4.00 11.94 -11.79
N SER A 333 -5.25 12.29 -11.43
CA SER A 333 -5.93 11.63 -10.31
C SER A 333 -6.15 10.18 -10.69
N MET A 334 -5.18 9.32 -10.38
CA MET A 334 -5.30 7.88 -10.64
C MET A 334 -6.47 7.35 -9.84
N LEU A 335 -7.45 6.78 -10.55
CA LEU A 335 -8.53 6.05 -9.92
C LEU A 335 -7.93 4.90 -9.09
N PRO A 336 -8.48 4.61 -7.90
CA PRO A 336 -8.03 3.48 -7.09
C PRO A 336 -8.23 2.18 -7.87
N SER A 337 -7.29 1.24 -7.71
CA SER A 337 -7.36 -0.06 -8.37
C SER A 337 -8.34 -0.98 -7.62
N PRO A 338 -9.11 -1.84 -8.31
CA PRO A 338 -9.92 -2.88 -7.67
C PRO A 338 -9.12 -3.75 -6.68
N ILE A 339 -7.82 -3.93 -6.92
CA ILE A 339 -6.91 -4.71 -6.07
C ILE A 339 -6.80 -4.10 -4.67
N ASP A 340 -6.87 -2.78 -4.57
CA ASP A 340 -6.75 -2.07 -3.30
C ASP A 340 -7.86 -2.42 -2.30
N PHE A 341 -8.93 -3.06 -2.80
CA PHE A 341 -10.13 -3.41 -2.05
C PHE A 341 -10.29 -4.91 -1.82
N LEU A 342 -9.38 -5.78 -2.29
CA LEU A 342 -9.51 -7.24 -2.14
C LEU A 342 -9.67 -7.69 -0.68
N ASN A 343 -8.95 -7.02 0.23
CA ASN A 343 -9.00 -7.31 1.67
C ASN A 343 -10.38 -7.11 2.30
N ILE A 344 -11.28 -6.40 1.63
CA ILE A 344 -12.67 -6.22 2.09
C ILE A 344 -13.47 -7.52 1.96
N PHE A 345 -13.13 -8.34 0.96
CA PHE A 345 -13.93 -9.51 0.57
C PHE A 345 -13.39 -10.85 1.09
N VAL A 346 -12.45 -10.85 2.04
CA VAL A 346 -11.79 -12.08 2.56
C VAL A 346 -12.79 -13.17 2.97
N HIS A 347 -13.96 -12.79 3.50
CA HIS A 347 -15.02 -13.72 3.91
C HIS A 347 -16.22 -13.78 2.94
N TYR A 348 -16.14 -13.06 1.81
CA TYR A 348 -17.24 -12.90 0.86
C TYR A 348 -16.78 -13.04 -0.61
N PRO A 349 -16.22 -14.20 -1.00
CA PRO A 349 -15.65 -14.41 -2.34
C PRO A 349 -16.69 -14.38 -3.46
N HIS A 350 -17.97 -14.66 -3.17
CA HIS A 350 -19.07 -14.46 -4.13
C HIS A 350 -19.25 -12.98 -4.52
N ALA A 351 -19.18 -12.07 -3.54
CA ALA A 351 -19.28 -10.63 -3.79
C ALA A 351 -18.02 -10.10 -4.49
N LEU A 352 -16.84 -10.68 -4.18
CA LEU A 352 -15.60 -10.38 -4.90
C LEU A 352 -15.68 -10.79 -6.38
N LEU A 353 -16.19 -12.00 -6.63
CA LEU A 353 -16.38 -12.51 -7.99
C LEU A 353 -17.30 -11.58 -8.79
N GLU A 354 -18.45 -11.18 -8.21
CA GLU A 354 -19.38 -10.25 -8.85
C GLU A 354 -18.75 -8.88 -9.12
N PHE A 355 -17.97 -8.35 -8.17
CA PHE A 355 -17.26 -7.09 -8.33
C PHE A 355 -16.25 -7.13 -9.47
N LEU A 356 -15.38 -8.14 -9.51
CA LEU A 356 -14.35 -8.27 -10.54
C LEU A 356 -14.96 -8.57 -11.92
N GLU A 357 -15.98 -9.43 -12.02
CA GLU A 357 -16.69 -9.67 -13.29
C GLU A 357 -17.33 -8.39 -13.84
N LYS A 358 -18.01 -7.61 -12.98
CA LYS A 358 -18.58 -6.31 -13.37
C LYS A 358 -17.50 -5.33 -13.80
N TYR A 359 -16.36 -5.28 -13.08
CA TYR A 359 -15.25 -4.41 -13.41
C TYR A 359 -14.65 -4.73 -14.79
N THR A 360 -14.27 -5.98 -15.03
CA THR A 360 -13.67 -6.42 -16.31
C THR A 360 -14.64 -6.26 -17.50
N SER A 361 -15.96 -6.33 -17.25
CA SER A 361 -16.94 -6.06 -18.31
C SER A 361 -16.99 -4.59 -18.76
N LYS A 362 -16.67 -3.64 -17.86
CA LYS A 362 -16.71 -2.20 -18.12
C LYS A 362 -15.35 -1.63 -18.52
N VAL A 363 -14.27 -2.11 -17.90
CA VAL A 363 -12.90 -1.61 -18.09
C VAL A 363 -12.07 -2.71 -18.73
N LYS A 364 -11.62 -2.48 -19.97
CA LYS A 364 -10.82 -3.46 -20.73
C LYS A 364 -9.32 -3.27 -20.55
N ASP A 365 -8.87 -2.04 -20.34
CA ASP A 365 -7.45 -1.67 -20.24
C ASP A 365 -7.18 -1.12 -18.84
N SER A 366 -6.87 -2.00 -17.89
CA SER A 366 -6.49 -1.64 -16.52
C SER A 366 -4.99 -1.88 -16.33
N SER A 367 -4.31 -0.99 -15.61
CA SER A 367 -2.89 -1.20 -15.25
C SER A 367 -2.67 -2.44 -14.39
N ALA A 368 -3.72 -2.88 -13.69
CA ALA A 368 -3.69 -3.98 -12.72
C ALA A 368 -4.42 -5.23 -13.26
N GLN A 369 -4.51 -5.34 -14.59
CA GLN A 369 -5.28 -6.36 -15.28
C GLN A 369 -4.76 -7.78 -15.03
N VAL A 370 -3.43 -7.96 -14.89
CA VAL A 370 -2.81 -9.27 -14.65
C VAL A 370 -3.23 -9.82 -13.29
N GLU A 371 -3.15 -9.01 -12.25
CA GLU A 371 -3.49 -9.40 -10.89
C GLU A 371 -5.01 -9.62 -10.72
N ILE A 372 -5.84 -8.84 -11.42
CA ILE A 372 -7.29 -9.06 -11.47
C ILE A 372 -7.59 -10.42 -12.12
N HIS A 373 -6.94 -10.76 -13.24
CA HIS A 373 -7.12 -12.06 -13.88
C HIS A 373 -6.63 -13.20 -13.00
N ASN A 374 -5.50 -13.05 -12.32
CA ASN A 374 -4.98 -14.05 -11.38
C ASN A 374 -6.01 -14.34 -10.27
N THR A 375 -6.55 -13.28 -9.65
CA THR A 375 -7.57 -13.41 -8.59
C THR A 375 -8.86 -14.03 -9.13
N LEU A 376 -9.29 -13.64 -10.35
CA LEU A 376 -10.44 -14.26 -11.00
C LEU A 376 -10.22 -15.74 -11.31
N LEU A 377 -9.02 -16.14 -11.75
CA LEU A 377 -8.68 -17.54 -12.01
C LEU A 377 -8.72 -18.36 -10.72
N GLU A 378 -8.19 -17.84 -9.62
CA GLU A 378 -8.28 -18.47 -8.30
C GLU A 378 -9.76 -18.68 -7.88
N LEU A 379 -10.59 -17.65 -8.05
CA LEU A 379 -12.02 -17.72 -7.75
C LEU A 379 -12.81 -18.63 -8.71
N TYR A 380 -12.42 -18.73 -9.99
CA TYR A 380 -13.08 -19.62 -10.94
C TYR A 380 -12.72 -21.09 -10.75
N LEU A 381 -11.47 -21.37 -10.36
CA LEU A 381 -10.95 -22.74 -10.27
C LEU A 381 -11.15 -23.37 -8.89
N SER A 382 -11.28 -22.57 -7.82
CA SER A 382 -11.53 -23.04 -6.46
C SER A 382 -12.72 -24.02 -6.36
N HIS A 383 -12.49 -25.14 -5.66
CA HIS A 383 -13.53 -26.14 -5.40
C HIS A 383 -14.74 -25.54 -4.70
N ASP A 384 -14.54 -24.90 -3.55
CA ASP A 384 -15.59 -24.25 -2.78
C ASP A 384 -15.25 -22.78 -2.59
N LEU A 385 -16.26 -21.91 -2.64
CA LEU A 385 -16.12 -20.49 -2.32
C LEU A 385 -16.14 -20.25 -0.80
N ASP A 386 -15.82 -21.27 -0.02
CA ASP A 386 -15.55 -21.21 1.41
C ASP A 386 -14.04 -21.38 1.60
N PHE A 387 -13.34 -20.28 1.88
CA PHE A 387 -11.89 -20.22 1.87
C PHE A 387 -11.28 -21.03 3.04
N PRO A 388 -10.32 -21.95 2.81
CA PRO A 388 -9.24 -22.21 3.75
C PRO A 388 -8.09 -21.26 3.43
N SER A 389 -7.75 -20.36 4.36
CA SER A 389 -6.67 -19.39 4.23
C SER A 389 -5.34 -20.02 3.84
N ILE A 390 -4.90 -19.84 2.58
CA ILE A 390 -3.50 -19.99 2.17
C ILE A 390 -3.09 -18.79 1.31
N SER A 391 -2.76 -17.71 1.99
CA SER A 391 -1.77 -16.71 1.57
C SER A 391 -1.46 -15.77 2.75
N GLN A 392 -1.11 -16.35 3.89
CA GLN A 392 -0.28 -15.66 4.89
C GLN A 392 0.92 -16.55 5.17
N SER A 393 2.06 -16.07 4.70
CA SER A 393 3.37 -16.61 4.98
C SER A 393 3.60 -16.74 6.48
N ASN A 394 4.12 -17.91 6.85
CA ASN A 394 4.74 -18.27 8.12
C ASN A 394 5.30 -17.09 8.92
N ILE A 395 4.67 -16.79 10.06
CA ILE A 395 5.37 -16.38 11.29
C ILE A 395 4.71 -17.16 12.44
N ASP A 396 5.43 -18.17 12.92
CA ASP A 396 5.17 -18.87 14.17
C ASP A 396 5.19 -17.87 15.34
N GLU A 397 4.19 -17.95 16.22
CA GLU A 397 4.42 -18.02 17.67
C GLU A 397 3.19 -18.63 18.36
N GLY A 398 3.43 -19.70 19.11
CA GLY A 398 2.40 -20.57 19.66
C GLY A 398 1.73 -20.07 20.95
N GLY A 399 0.56 -20.65 21.23
CA GLY A 399 -0.12 -20.54 22.52
C GLY A 399 -1.53 -21.12 22.50
N ASN A 400 -1.69 -22.31 23.09
CA ASN A 400 -2.94 -22.98 23.44
C ASN A 400 -3.94 -22.06 24.17
N ASP A 401 -5.25 -22.18 23.89
CA ASP A 401 -6.17 -22.86 24.82
C ASP A 401 -7.63 -22.97 24.30
N LEU A 402 -8.25 -24.08 24.71
CA LEU A 402 -9.62 -24.53 24.49
C LEU A 402 -10.70 -23.56 25.02
N ALA A 403 -11.81 -23.42 24.29
CA ALA A 403 -13.16 -23.44 24.89
C ALA A 403 -14.26 -23.80 23.89
N SER A 404 -14.87 -24.96 24.17
CA SER A 404 -16.07 -25.57 23.61
C SER A 404 -17.32 -24.67 23.54
N SER A 405 -18.05 -24.75 22.44
CA SER A 405 -19.53 -24.80 22.49
C SER A 405 -20.09 -25.72 21.39
N LYS A 406 -20.53 -26.90 21.83
CA LYS A 406 -21.32 -27.87 21.06
C LYS A 406 -22.73 -27.32 20.81
N SER A 407 -23.23 -27.47 19.60
CA SER A 407 -24.66 -27.74 19.39
C SER A 407 -24.83 -28.92 18.44
N VAL A 408 -25.80 -29.76 18.81
CA VAL A 408 -25.92 -31.17 18.45
C VAL A 408 -26.67 -31.32 17.13
N SER A 409 -26.17 -32.25 16.32
CA SER A 409 -26.75 -32.84 15.13
C SER A 409 -28.17 -33.38 15.32
N ASN A 410 -29.05 -33.13 14.34
CA ASN A 410 -29.93 -34.17 13.78
C ASN A 410 -30.66 -33.68 12.52
N GLY A 411 -30.65 -34.50 11.46
CA GLY A 411 -31.53 -34.27 10.29
C GLY A 411 -30.96 -34.67 8.93
N LYS A 412 -30.49 -35.91 8.80
CA LYS A 412 -30.01 -36.55 7.57
C LYS A 412 -31.19 -36.79 6.61
N ALA A 413 -31.47 -35.88 5.66
CA ALA A 413 -32.26 -36.13 4.42
C ALA A 413 -32.40 -34.91 3.46
N ILE A 414 -31.40 -34.03 3.34
CA ILE A 414 -31.41 -32.88 2.39
C ILE A 414 -30.02 -32.66 1.73
N SER A 415 -29.33 -33.72 1.28
CA SER A 415 -27.99 -33.56 0.61
C SER A 415 -28.08 -33.56 -0.92
N ASN A 416 -28.90 -34.41 -1.54
CA ASN A 416 -28.84 -34.60 -3.01
C ASN A 416 -29.28 -33.42 -3.90
N LYS A 417 -29.91 -32.35 -3.38
CA LYS A 417 -30.32 -31.18 -4.19
C LYS A 417 -29.34 -30.00 -4.13
N LYS A 418 -28.55 -29.88 -3.06
CA LYS A 418 -27.50 -28.84 -2.96
C LYS A 418 -26.30 -29.21 -3.81
N ASP A 419 -25.85 -30.47 -3.71
CA ASP A 419 -24.68 -30.99 -4.45
C ASP A 419 -24.82 -30.81 -5.97
N VAL A 420 -26.01 -31.05 -6.54
CA VAL A 420 -26.26 -30.90 -7.99
C VAL A 420 -26.24 -29.44 -8.46
N ASN A 421 -26.61 -28.49 -7.59
CA ASN A 421 -26.62 -27.07 -7.95
C ASN A 421 -25.22 -26.46 -7.82
N ASP A 422 -24.46 -26.90 -6.81
CA ASP A 422 -23.07 -26.48 -6.58
C ASP A 422 -22.13 -27.06 -7.66
N GLU A 423 -22.35 -28.30 -8.12
CA GLU A 423 -21.62 -28.90 -9.24
C GLU A 423 -21.83 -28.12 -10.55
N LYS A 424 -23.08 -27.71 -10.83
CA LYS A 424 -23.41 -26.88 -12.01
C LYS A 424 -22.77 -25.49 -11.91
N GLY A 425 -22.81 -24.86 -10.73
CA GLY A 425 -22.14 -23.58 -10.49
C GLY A 425 -20.63 -23.69 -10.67
N ARG A 426 -20.02 -24.79 -10.22
CA ARG A 426 -18.59 -25.08 -10.38
C ARG A 426 -18.21 -25.30 -11.85
N GLN A 427 -18.99 -26.05 -12.61
CA GLN A 427 -18.76 -26.24 -14.05
C GLN A 427 -18.86 -24.91 -14.82
N GLU A 428 -19.83 -24.07 -14.48
CA GLU A 428 -19.97 -22.75 -15.10
C GLU A 428 -18.79 -21.82 -14.77
N ARG A 429 -18.30 -21.84 -13.53
CA ARG A 429 -17.07 -21.11 -13.14
C ARG A 429 -15.84 -21.63 -13.91
N ARG A 430 -15.65 -22.94 -14.02
CA ARG A 430 -14.55 -23.54 -14.81
C ARG A 430 -14.64 -23.15 -16.29
N ARG A 431 -15.84 -23.11 -16.86
CA ARG A 431 -16.07 -22.65 -18.24
C ARG A 431 -15.69 -21.17 -18.42
N LYS A 432 -16.03 -20.31 -17.45
CA LYS A 432 -15.60 -18.90 -17.43
C LYS A 432 -14.07 -18.80 -17.31
N GLY A 433 -13.44 -19.59 -16.44
CA GLY A 433 -11.98 -19.68 -16.32
C GLY A 433 -11.29 -20.06 -17.62
N LEU A 434 -11.80 -21.06 -18.34
CA LEU A 434 -11.29 -21.45 -19.66
C LEU A 434 -11.48 -20.35 -20.72
N THR A 435 -12.59 -19.63 -20.65
CA THR A 435 -12.85 -18.48 -21.53
C THR A 435 -11.83 -17.38 -21.26
N LEU A 436 -11.52 -17.13 -19.98
CA LEU A 436 -10.51 -16.16 -19.57
C LEU A 436 -9.11 -16.55 -20.03
N PHE A 437 -8.72 -17.82 -19.88
CA PHE A 437 -7.44 -18.32 -20.41
C PHE A 437 -7.28 -18.04 -21.91
N LYS A 438 -8.36 -18.23 -22.69
CA LYS A 438 -8.36 -17.99 -24.13
C LYS A 438 -8.38 -16.50 -24.49
N SER A 439 -9.15 -15.67 -23.78
CA SER A 439 -9.26 -14.24 -24.08
C SER A 439 -8.03 -13.45 -23.63
N ALA A 440 -7.39 -13.85 -22.54
CA ALA A 440 -6.20 -13.21 -21.99
C ALA A 440 -4.88 -13.72 -22.59
N TRP A 441 -4.91 -14.80 -23.40
CA TRP A 441 -3.78 -15.27 -24.21
C TRP A 441 -4.15 -15.49 -25.70
N PRO A 442 -4.55 -14.42 -26.42
CA PRO A 442 -4.75 -14.49 -27.86
C PRO A 442 -3.43 -14.83 -28.58
N SER A 443 -3.52 -15.48 -29.75
CA SER A 443 -2.36 -15.96 -30.51
C SER A 443 -1.39 -14.88 -31.00
N GLU A 444 -1.77 -13.61 -30.87
CA GLU A 444 -0.96 -12.44 -31.25
C GLU A 444 -0.02 -11.96 -30.13
N LEU A 445 -0.25 -12.38 -28.88
CA LEU A 445 0.54 -11.98 -27.72
C LEU A 445 1.58 -13.04 -27.33
N GLU A 446 2.83 -12.62 -27.13
CA GLU A 446 3.93 -13.50 -26.67
C GLU A 446 3.75 -13.95 -25.22
N GLN A 447 3.13 -13.12 -24.37
CA GLN A 447 2.84 -13.42 -22.97
C GLN A 447 1.37 -13.15 -22.63
N PRO A 448 0.74 -13.96 -21.77
CA PRO A 448 -0.63 -13.76 -21.35
C PRO A 448 -0.77 -12.61 -20.35
N LEU A 449 -2.00 -12.09 -20.23
CA LEU A 449 -2.37 -11.12 -19.20
C LEU A 449 -2.72 -11.80 -17.86
N TYR A 450 -1.97 -12.83 -17.48
CA TYR A 450 -2.04 -13.55 -16.19
C TYR A 450 -0.69 -14.24 -15.91
N ASP A 451 -0.44 -14.60 -14.66
CA ASP A 451 0.74 -15.37 -14.27
C ASP A 451 0.55 -16.86 -14.65
N VAL A 452 1.45 -17.34 -15.52
CA VAL A 452 1.38 -18.69 -16.09
C VAL A 452 1.69 -19.77 -15.07
N ASP A 453 2.66 -19.52 -14.18
CA ASP A 453 3.08 -20.48 -13.17
C ASP A 453 1.97 -20.64 -12.13
N LEU A 454 1.39 -19.52 -11.69
CA LEU A 454 0.21 -19.53 -10.81
C LEU A 454 -0.97 -20.27 -11.47
N ALA A 455 -1.22 -20.02 -12.76
CA ALA A 455 -2.29 -20.69 -13.48
C ALA A 455 -2.11 -22.21 -13.55
N ILE A 456 -0.88 -22.70 -13.73
CA ILE A 456 -0.58 -24.15 -13.70
C ILE A 456 -0.86 -24.70 -12.31
N ILE A 457 -0.34 -24.06 -11.25
CA ILE A 457 -0.55 -24.48 -9.86
C ILE A 457 -2.05 -24.56 -9.54
N LEU A 458 -2.81 -23.53 -9.91
CA LEU A 458 -4.26 -23.51 -9.68
C LEU A 458 -4.99 -24.62 -10.43
N CYS A 459 -4.58 -24.93 -11.66
CA CYS A 459 -5.21 -26.00 -12.43
C CYS A 459 -4.85 -27.39 -11.90
N GLU A 460 -3.60 -27.61 -11.44
CA GLU A 460 -3.18 -28.86 -10.80
C GLU A 460 -3.89 -29.07 -9.46
N MET A 461 -3.93 -28.05 -8.60
CA MET A 461 -4.57 -28.11 -7.28
C MET A 461 -6.07 -28.42 -7.35
N ASN A 462 -6.75 -28.03 -8.43
CA ASN A 462 -8.20 -28.19 -8.58
C ASN A 462 -8.60 -29.25 -9.64
N ASP A 463 -7.68 -30.13 -10.06
CA ASP A 463 -7.88 -31.17 -11.07
C ASP A 463 -8.49 -30.67 -12.40
N PHE A 464 -8.14 -29.45 -12.83
CA PHE A 464 -8.68 -28.82 -14.03
C PHE A 464 -7.84 -29.14 -15.29
N LYS A 465 -8.04 -30.34 -15.84
CA LYS A 465 -7.25 -30.88 -16.97
C LYS A 465 -7.34 -30.07 -18.25
N GLU A 466 -8.52 -29.54 -18.59
CA GLU A 466 -8.69 -28.75 -19.83
C GLU A 466 -7.87 -27.45 -19.82
N GLY A 467 -7.72 -26.82 -18.64
CA GLY A 467 -6.88 -25.64 -18.47
C GLY A 467 -5.39 -25.97 -18.59
N LEU A 468 -4.93 -27.05 -17.95
CA LEU A 468 -3.54 -27.51 -18.05
C LEU A 468 -3.13 -27.80 -19.49
N LEU A 469 -3.97 -28.52 -20.23
CA LEU A 469 -3.73 -28.83 -21.64
C LEU A 469 -3.61 -27.56 -22.48
N PHE A 470 -4.46 -26.56 -22.24
CA PHE A 470 -4.38 -25.27 -22.94
C PHE A 470 -3.07 -24.53 -22.62
N LEU A 471 -2.68 -24.46 -21.34
CA LEU A 471 -1.47 -23.76 -20.90
C LEU A 471 -0.21 -24.42 -21.47
N TYR A 472 -0.06 -25.74 -21.32
CA TYR A 472 1.10 -26.46 -21.83
C TYR A 472 1.21 -26.42 -23.36
N GLU A 473 0.08 -26.47 -24.09
CA GLU A 473 0.06 -26.33 -25.55
C GLU A 473 0.60 -24.96 -25.99
N LYS A 474 0.22 -23.88 -25.28
CA LYS A 474 0.68 -22.52 -25.57
C LYS A 474 2.14 -22.29 -25.19
N MET A 475 2.60 -22.86 -24.08
CA MET A 475 4.00 -22.77 -23.63
C MET A 475 4.96 -23.62 -24.46
N LYS A 476 4.46 -24.45 -25.40
CA LYS A 476 5.24 -25.43 -26.16
C LYS A 476 5.92 -26.48 -25.28
N LEU A 477 5.38 -26.72 -24.08
CA LEU A 477 5.80 -27.76 -23.14
C LEU A 477 5.17 -29.09 -23.53
N PHE A 478 5.62 -29.61 -24.68
CA PHE A 478 4.97 -30.76 -25.33
C PHE A 478 5.16 -32.08 -24.58
N LYS A 479 6.23 -32.21 -23.80
CA LYS A 479 6.52 -33.42 -23.01
C LYS A 479 5.55 -33.56 -21.85
N GLU A 480 5.17 -32.44 -21.24
CA GLU A 480 4.24 -32.32 -20.12
C GLU A 480 2.80 -32.59 -20.59
N VAL A 481 2.43 -32.10 -21.79
CA VAL A 481 1.16 -32.47 -22.44
C VAL A 481 1.06 -33.98 -22.63
N ILE A 482 2.12 -34.60 -23.17
CA ILE A 482 2.18 -36.04 -23.40
C ILE A 482 2.08 -36.80 -22.08
N ALA A 483 2.79 -36.37 -21.03
CA ALA A 483 2.70 -36.98 -19.71
C ALA A 483 1.28 -36.95 -19.13
N CYS A 484 0.54 -35.85 -19.31
CA CYS A 484 -0.85 -35.73 -18.88
C CYS A 484 -1.77 -36.74 -19.60
N TYR A 485 -1.63 -36.88 -20.92
CA TYR A 485 -2.39 -37.88 -21.67
C TYR A 485 -1.95 -39.33 -21.36
N MET A 486 -0.67 -39.57 -21.10
CA MET A 486 -0.15 -40.88 -20.67
C MET A 486 -0.77 -41.31 -19.34
N GLN A 487 -0.91 -40.41 -18.36
CA GLN A 487 -1.56 -40.71 -17.08
C GLN A 487 -3.04 -41.08 -17.21
N VAL A 488 -3.71 -40.57 -18.25
CA VAL A 488 -5.15 -40.79 -18.50
C VAL A 488 -5.40 -42.01 -19.40
N HIS A 489 -4.34 -42.64 -19.95
CA HIS A 489 -4.42 -43.74 -20.92
C HIS A 489 -5.28 -43.42 -22.17
N ASP A 490 -5.36 -42.14 -22.56
CA ASP A 490 -6.05 -41.73 -23.79
C ASP A 490 -5.09 -41.82 -24.99
N HIS A 491 -5.07 -42.99 -25.64
CA HIS A 491 -4.15 -43.27 -26.75
C HIS A 491 -4.50 -42.50 -28.04
N GLU A 492 -5.79 -42.25 -28.30
CA GLU A 492 -6.23 -41.53 -29.51
C GLU A 492 -5.98 -40.02 -29.39
N GLY A 493 -6.33 -39.42 -28.25
CA GLY A 493 -6.10 -37.99 -27.98
C GLY A 493 -4.61 -37.64 -27.99
N LEU A 494 -3.77 -38.54 -27.50
CA LEU A 494 -2.33 -38.37 -27.50
C LEU A 494 -1.73 -38.38 -28.93
N ILE A 495 -2.18 -39.30 -29.80
CA ILE A 495 -1.73 -39.33 -31.21
C ILE A 495 -2.21 -38.08 -31.95
N ALA A 496 -3.46 -37.65 -31.73
CA ALA A 496 -3.98 -36.41 -32.30
C ALA A 496 -3.17 -35.18 -31.84
N CYS A 497 -2.75 -35.17 -30.56
CA CYS A 497 -1.88 -34.14 -30.02
C CYS A 497 -0.50 -34.14 -30.68
N CYS A 498 0.15 -35.31 -30.81
CA CYS A 498 1.44 -35.44 -31.48
C CYS A 498 1.36 -35.08 -32.97
N LYS A 499 0.26 -35.38 -33.68
CA LYS A 499 0.04 -34.91 -35.06
C LYS A 499 0.00 -33.39 -35.17
N ARG A 500 -0.60 -32.72 -34.19
CA ARG A 500 -0.70 -31.26 -34.18
C ARG A 500 0.62 -30.58 -33.80
N LEU A 501 1.38 -31.20 -32.89
CA LEU A 501 2.56 -30.61 -32.24
C LEU A 501 3.91 -31.16 -32.72
N GLY A 502 3.92 -32.24 -33.50
CA GLY A 502 5.13 -32.90 -34.02
C GLY A 502 5.50 -32.51 -35.46
N ASP A 503 4.67 -31.72 -36.16
CA ASP A 503 4.98 -31.28 -37.52
C ASP A 503 6.04 -30.17 -37.52
N LEU A 504 7.21 -30.51 -38.08
CA LEU A 504 8.40 -29.65 -38.22
C LEU A 504 8.09 -28.33 -38.97
N GLY A 505 7.10 -28.33 -39.86
CA GLY A 505 6.63 -27.16 -40.60
C GLY A 505 5.85 -26.13 -39.78
N LYS A 506 5.42 -26.47 -38.56
CA LYS A 506 4.69 -25.57 -37.63
C LYS A 506 5.50 -25.20 -36.38
N GLY A 507 6.79 -25.56 -36.35
CA GLY A 507 7.66 -25.34 -35.19
C GLY A 507 7.48 -26.37 -34.07
N GLY A 508 7.01 -27.57 -34.42
CA GLY A 508 6.89 -28.72 -33.53
C GLY A 508 8.22 -29.45 -33.28
N ASP A 509 8.26 -30.30 -32.25
CA ASP A 509 9.42 -31.13 -31.91
C ASP A 509 9.23 -32.58 -32.39
N PRO A 510 9.98 -33.05 -33.39
CA PRO A 510 9.90 -34.43 -33.88
C PRO A 510 10.30 -35.47 -32.82
N SER A 511 11.07 -35.11 -31.79
CA SER A 511 11.48 -36.04 -30.73
C SER A 511 10.31 -36.58 -29.90
N LEU A 512 9.15 -35.91 -29.95
CA LEU A 512 7.92 -36.37 -29.31
C LEU A 512 7.45 -37.73 -29.81
N TRP A 513 7.69 -38.05 -31.10
CA TRP A 513 7.38 -39.37 -31.65
C TRP A 513 8.28 -40.46 -31.06
N ALA A 514 9.52 -40.12 -30.69
CA ALA A 514 10.45 -41.04 -30.03
C ALA A 514 10.04 -41.31 -28.58
N ASP A 515 9.68 -40.27 -27.82
CA ASP A 515 9.18 -40.39 -26.45
C ASP A 515 7.87 -41.21 -26.41
N LEU A 516 7.01 -41.00 -27.42
CA LEU A 516 5.79 -41.77 -27.55
C LEU A 516 6.03 -43.25 -27.90
N LEU A 517 6.97 -43.53 -28.80
CA LEU A 517 7.37 -44.90 -29.10
C LEU A 517 7.91 -45.61 -27.85
N LYS A 518 8.66 -44.89 -27.01
CA LYS A 518 9.15 -45.42 -25.74
C LYS A 518 8.01 -45.76 -24.78
N TYR A 519 7.01 -44.89 -24.66
CA TYR A 519 5.81 -45.16 -23.86
C TYR A 519 5.10 -46.44 -24.32
N PHE A 520 4.77 -46.56 -25.61
CA PHE A 520 4.11 -47.75 -26.13
C PHE A 520 4.98 -49.03 -26.09
N GLY A 521 6.31 -48.87 -26.11
CA GLY A 521 7.27 -49.96 -25.88
C GLY A 521 7.40 -50.40 -24.42
N GLU A 522 7.00 -49.57 -23.47
CA GLU A 522 6.97 -49.89 -22.03
C GLU A 522 5.57 -50.28 -21.54
N LEU A 523 4.51 -49.92 -22.27
CA LEU A 523 3.16 -50.42 -22.03
C LEU A 523 3.12 -51.94 -22.18
N GLY A 524 2.36 -52.63 -21.32
CA GLY A 524 2.13 -54.07 -21.42
C GLY A 524 0.90 -54.44 -22.25
N GLU A 525 0.41 -53.55 -23.11
CA GLU A 525 -0.86 -53.68 -23.84
C GLU A 525 -0.64 -53.87 -25.35
N ASP A 526 -1.67 -54.36 -26.06
CA ASP A 526 -1.67 -54.51 -27.52
C ASP A 526 -1.99 -53.18 -28.21
N CYS A 527 -0.95 -52.38 -28.46
CA CYS A 527 -1.03 -51.09 -29.15
C CYS A 527 -0.58 -51.19 -30.62
N SER A 528 -0.87 -52.31 -31.29
CA SER A 528 -0.36 -52.60 -32.63
C SER A 528 -0.79 -51.60 -33.72
N LYS A 529 -1.91 -50.89 -33.56
CA LYS A 529 -2.41 -49.91 -34.54
C LYS A 529 -1.73 -48.56 -34.39
N GLU A 530 -1.64 -48.12 -33.14
CA GLU A 530 -1.03 -46.88 -32.68
C GLU A 530 0.47 -46.88 -33.02
N VAL A 531 1.16 -48.00 -32.73
CA VAL A 531 2.57 -48.18 -33.07
C VAL A 531 2.81 -48.15 -34.58
N LYS A 532 1.95 -48.77 -35.40
CA LYS A 532 2.07 -48.68 -36.87
C LYS A 532 1.96 -47.25 -37.35
N GLU A 533 1.00 -46.50 -36.82
CA GLU A 533 0.81 -45.10 -37.17
C GLU A 533 2.03 -44.25 -36.76
N ILE A 534 2.55 -44.43 -35.56
CA ILE A 534 3.77 -43.75 -35.09
C ILE A 534 4.98 -44.08 -35.96
N LEU A 535 5.16 -45.36 -36.33
CA LEU A 535 6.26 -45.80 -37.19
C LEU A 535 6.22 -45.12 -38.56
N THR A 536 5.04 -44.82 -39.11
CA THR A 536 4.95 -44.06 -40.38
C THR A 536 5.46 -42.63 -40.25
N TYR A 537 5.24 -41.97 -39.11
CA TYR A 537 5.76 -40.62 -38.85
C TYR A 537 7.27 -40.63 -38.58
N ILE A 538 7.75 -41.64 -37.84
CA ILE A 538 9.19 -41.85 -37.62
C ILE A 538 9.91 -42.15 -38.94
N GLU A 539 9.29 -42.93 -39.84
CA GLU A 539 9.81 -43.21 -41.19
C GLU A 539 9.87 -41.95 -42.06
N ARG A 540 8.82 -41.11 -42.02
CA ARG A 540 8.73 -39.87 -42.80
C ARG A 540 9.79 -38.83 -42.41
N ASP A 541 9.99 -38.64 -41.10
CA ASP A 541 10.81 -37.55 -40.56
C ASP A 541 12.23 -38.03 -40.15
N ASP A 542 12.57 -39.30 -40.41
CA ASP A 542 13.84 -39.99 -40.11
C ASP A 542 14.40 -39.75 -38.69
N ILE A 543 13.52 -39.91 -37.69
CA ILE A 543 13.78 -39.45 -36.32
C ILE A 543 14.70 -40.42 -35.55
N LEU A 544 14.52 -41.73 -35.75
CA LEU A 544 15.22 -42.77 -34.99
C LEU A 544 15.83 -43.84 -35.90
N PRO A 545 17.05 -44.31 -35.60
CA PRO A 545 17.62 -45.47 -36.27
C PRO A 545 16.78 -46.74 -36.02
N PRO A 546 16.67 -47.65 -37.01
CA PRO A 546 15.89 -48.89 -36.90
C PRO A 546 16.26 -49.76 -35.69
N ILE A 547 17.54 -49.76 -35.31
CA ILE A 547 18.04 -50.51 -34.16
C ILE A 547 17.47 -49.99 -32.83
N VAL A 548 17.30 -48.67 -32.70
CA VAL A 548 16.75 -48.05 -31.49
C VAL A 548 15.25 -48.32 -31.40
N VAL A 549 14.54 -48.25 -32.52
CA VAL A 549 13.12 -48.62 -32.62
C VAL A 549 12.91 -50.08 -32.18
N LEU A 550 13.73 -51.00 -32.70
CA LEU A 550 13.69 -52.42 -32.33
C LEU A 550 13.95 -52.65 -30.84
N GLN A 551 15.01 -52.05 -30.29
CA GLN A 551 15.34 -52.19 -28.87
C GLN A 551 14.25 -51.65 -27.95
N THR A 552 13.57 -50.58 -28.37
CA THR A 552 12.52 -49.93 -27.60
C THR A 552 11.25 -50.77 -27.60
N LEU A 553 10.82 -51.28 -28.75
CA LEU A 553 9.61 -52.09 -28.88
C LEU A 553 9.80 -53.52 -28.36
N ALA A 554 11.03 -54.05 -28.33
CA ALA A 554 11.33 -55.37 -27.78
C ALA A 554 11.06 -55.49 -26.26
N LYS A 555 10.90 -54.36 -25.56
CA LYS A 555 10.56 -54.34 -24.13
C LYS A 555 9.10 -54.73 -23.86
N ASN A 556 8.21 -54.57 -24.82
CA ASN A 556 6.79 -54.91 -24.68
C ASN A 556 6.54 -56.37 -25.11
N PRO A 557 6.10 -57.26 -24.20
CA PRO A 557 5.85 -58.67 -24.52
C PRO A 557 4.60 -58.90 -25.39
N CYS A 558 3.70 -57.93 -25.49
CA CYS A 558 2.44 -58.04 -26.23
C CYS A 558 2.57 -57.64 -27.71
N LEU A 559 3.66 -56.98 -28.11
CA LEU A 559 3.88 -56.58 -29.49
C LEU A 559 4.50 -57.72 -30.31
N SER A 560 3.82 -58.10 -31.38
CA SER A 560 4.36 -59.10 -32.32
C SER A 560 5.31 -58.47 -33.33
N LEU A 561 6.38 -59.19 -33.70
CA LEU A 561 7.36 -58.76 -34.73
C LEU A 561 6.69 -58.41 -36.08
N SER A 562 5.49 -58.92 -36.34
CA SER A 562 4.71 -58.63 -37.55
C SER A 562 4.41 -57.14 -37.73
N VAL A 563 4.33 -56.37 -36.64
CA VAL A 563 4.00 -54.95 -36.65
C VAL A 563 5.14 -54.11 -37.22
N ILE A 564 6.39 -54.53 -36.96
CA ILE A 564 7.61 -53.75 -37.26
C ILE A 564 8.31 -54.29 -38.52
N LYS A 565 8.03 -55.54 -38.92
CA LYS A 565 8.68 -56.21 -40.06
C LYS A 565 8.64 -55.37 -41.34
N ASP A 566 7.49 -54.80 -41.67
CA ASP A 566 7.32 -54.02 -42.90
C ASP A 566 8.11 -52.70 -42.87
N TYR A 567 8.19 -52.06 -41.70
CA TYR A 567 8.99 -50.85 -41.48
C TYR A 567 10.49 -51.14 -41.63
N ILE A 568 10.99 -52.19 -40.96
CA ILE A 568 12.42 -52.58 -41.04
C ILE A 568 12.79 -52.97 -42.46
N ALA A 569 11.93 -53.74 -43.15
CA ALA A 569 12.19 -54.14 -44.52
C ALA A 569 12.35 -52.92 -45.44
N ARG A 570 11.43 -51.95 -45.37
CA ARG A 570 11.52 -50.71 -46.17
C ARG A 570 12.76 -49.87 -45.83
N LYS A 571 13.05 -49.68 -44.53
CA LYS A 571 14.18 -48.84 -44.12
C LYS A 571 15.54 -49.46 -44.46
N LEU A 572 15.69 -50.77 -44.27
CA LEU A 572 16.90 -51.49 -44.70
C LEU A 572 17.08 -51.51 -46.21
N GLU A 573 15.98 -51.65 -46.97
CA GLU A 573 16.03 -51.58 -48.44
C GLU A 573 16.47 -50.19 -48.91
N HIS A 574 15.93 -49.13 -48.31
CA HIS A 574 16.35 -47.75 -48.58
C HIS A 574 17.82 -47.49 -48.22
N GLU A 575 18.27 -47.89 -47.03
CA GLU A 575 19.68 -47.76 -46.63
C GLU A 575 20.61 -48.57 -47.54
N SER A 576 20.22 -49.78 -47.95
CA SER A 576 21.00 -50.60 -48.88
C SER A 576 21.11 -49.96 -50.27
N GLN A 577 20.07 -49.27 -50.74
CA GLN A 577 20.10 -48.53 -52.01
C GLN A 577 21.09 -47.36 -51.93
N LEU A 578 21.06 -46.58 -50.85
CA LEU A 578 22.00 -45.49 -50.63
C LEU A 578 23.47 -45.99 -50.59
N ILE A 579 23.73 -47.09 -49.87
CA ILE A 579 25.07 -47.70 -49.80
C ILE A 579 25.56 -48.10 -51.20
N GLU A 580 24.69 -48.66 -52.04
CA GLU A 580 25.08 -49.09 -53.39
C GLU A 580 25.27 -47.91 -54.36
N GLU A 581 24.56 -46.80 -54.16
CA GLU A 581 24.80 -45.55 -54.88
C GLU A 581 26.14 -44.92 -54.50
N ASP A 582 26.42 -44.81 -53.19
CA ASP A 582 27.69 -44.30 -52.67
C ASP A 582 28.87 -45.16 -53.13
N ARG A 583 28.71 -46.49 -53.13
CA ARG A 583 29.73 -47.40 -53.61
C ARG A 583 30.03 -47.19 -55.10
N ARG A 584 29.00 -47.04 -55.94
CA ARG A 584 29.17 -46.74 -57.37
C ARG A 584 29.85 -45.39 -57.58
N ALA A 585 29.52 -44.37 -56.78
CA ALA A 585 30.19 -43.08 -56.84
C ALA A 585 31.68 -43.19 -56.44
N MET A 586 32.00 -43.93 -55.38
CA MET A 586 33.39 -44.17 -54.95
C MET A 586 34.22 -44.86 -56.02
N GLU A 587 33.68 -45.91 -56.65
CA GLU A 587 34.36 -46.63 -57.73
C GLU A 587 34.67 -45.69 -58.92
N LYS A 588 33.68 -44.87 -59.34
CA LYS A 588 33.86 -43.86 -60.39
C LYS A 588 34.95 -42.84 -60.04
N TYR A 589 34.92 -42.27 -58.84
CA TYR A 589 35.92 -41.27 -58.42
C TYR A 589 37.32 -41.87 -58.26
N GLN A 590 37.44 -43.13 -57.83
CA GLN A 590 38.74 -43.82 -57.78
C GLN A 590 39.33 -44.02 -59.17
N GLU A 591 38.50 -44.42 -60.14
CA GLU A 591 38.92 -44.56 -61.54
C GLU A 591 39.41 -43.22 -62.09
N GLU A 592 38.62 -42.16 -61.98
CA GLU A 592 38.97 -40.79 -62.43
C GLU A 592 40.22 -40.24 -61.74
N SER A 593 40.40 -40.49 -60.43
CA SER A 593 41.62 -40.07 -59.72
C SER A 593 42.85 -40.84 -60.22
N SER A 594 42.70 -42.13 -60.53
CA SER A 594 43.78 -42.97 -61.04
C SER A 594 44.22 -42.56 -62.45
N THR A 595 43.27 -42.22 -63.33
CA THR A 595 43.55 -41.73 -64.68
C THR A 595 44.24 -40.38 -64.62
N MET A 596 43.73 -39.44 -63.82
CA MET A 596 44.34 -38.12 -63.66
C MET A 596 45.76 -38.20 -63.06
N ARG A 597 46.01 -39.12 -62.11
CA ARG A 597 47.37 -39.35 -61.58
C ARG A 597 48.33 -39.88 -62.64
N LYS A 598 47.88 -40.80 -63.51
CA LYS A 598 48.68 -41.30 -64.64
C LYS A 598 48.98 -40.17 -65.63
N GLU A 599 47.99 -39.35 -65.97
CA GLU A 599 48.19 -38.19 -66.83
C GLU A 599 49.20 -37.18 -66.26
N ILE A 600 49.13 -36.89 -64.95
CA ILE A 600 50.11 -36.03 -64.26
C ILE A 600 51.51 -36.64 -64.34
N GLN A 601 51.64 -37.95 -64.13
CA GLN A 601 52.93 -38.64 -64.20
C GLN A 601 53.49 -38.58 -65.63
N ASP A 602 52.68 -38.88 -66.64
CA ASP A 602 53.07 -38.83 -68.04
C ASP A 602 53.51 -37.42 -68.46
N LEU A 603 52.78 -36.37 -68.04
CA LEU A 603 53.16 -34.98 -68.31
C LEU A 603 54.46 -34.57 -67.62
N ARG A 604 54.85 -35.22 -66.52
CA ARG A 604 56.09 -34.92 -65.79
C ARG A 604 57.32 -35.66 -66.33
N THR A 605 57.17 -36.91 -66.76
CA THR A 605 58.31 -37.78 -67.07
C THR A 605 58.57 -37.94 -68.56
N ASN A 606 57.53 -37.80 -69.40
CA ASN A 606 57.64 -38.10 -70.83
C ASN A 606 57.72 -36.82 -71.67
N ALA A 607 58.67 -36.76 -72.61
CA ALA A 607 58.75 -35.68 -73.57
C ALA A 607 57.55 -35.74 -74.54
N ARG A 608 56.79 -34.64 -74.63
CA ARG A 608 55.69 -34.51 -75.60
C ARG A 608 56.25 -34.09 -76.96
N ILE A 609 55.93 -34.84 -78.01
CA ILE A 609 56.29 -34.51 -79.40
C ILE A 609 55.17 -33.67 -80.02
N PHE A 610 55.48 -32.46 -80.48
CA PHE A 610 54.54 -31.60 -81.19
C PHE A 610 54.63 -31.86 -82.69
N GLN A 611 53.59 -32.47 -83.27
CA GLN A 611 53.52 -32.78 -84.71
C GLN A 611 52.58 -31.85 -85.50
N LEU A 612 52.04 -30.81 -84.85
CA LEU A 612 51.09 -29.91 -85.48
C LEU A 612 51.79 -28.98 -86.46
N SER A 613 51.36 -29.05 -87.72
CA SER A 613 51.86 -28.24 -88.82
C SER A 613 50.98 -27.02 -89.12
N LYS A 614 49.89 -26.81 -88.37
CA LYS A 614 48.94 -25.70 -88.53
C LYS A 614 48.70 -24.95 -87.23
N CYS A 615 48.54 -23.64 -87.32
CA CYS A 615 48.25 -22.76 -86.20
C CYS A 615 46.78 -22.93 -85.76
N THR A 616 46.54 -23.04 -84.45
CA THR A 616 45.19 -23.30 -83.91
C THR A 616 44.26 -22.09 -84.10
N ALA A 617 44.78 -20.87 -84.07
CA ALA A 617 44.00 -19.64 -84.20
C ALA A 617 43.64 -19.27 -85.65
N CYS A 618 44.57 -19.43 -86.61
CA CYS A 618 44.36 -19.02 -88.00
C CYS A 618 44.28 -20.18 -89.00
N THR A 619 44.53 -21.42 -88.55
CA THR A 619 44.49 -22.67 -89.33
C THR A 619 45.48 -22.80 -90.50
N PHE A 620 46.30 -21.76 -90.76
CA PHE A 620 47.38 -21.79 -91.74
C PHE A 620 48.61 -22.56 -91.25
N THR A 621 49.50 -22.93 -92.17
CA THR A 621 50.74 -23.65 -91.85
C THR A 621 51.61 -22.88 -90.88
N LEU A 622 52.19 -23.57 -89.89
CA LEU A 622 53.04 -23.00 -88.87
C LEU A 622 54.40 -22.60 -89.45
N ASP A 623 54.69 -21.30 -89.43
CA ASP A 623 55.98 -20.73 -89.82
C ASP A 623 56.73 -20.26 -88.56
N LEU A 624 58.06 -20.26 -88.59
CA LEU A 624 58.90 -19.83 -87.47
C LEU A 624 58.91 -18.29 -87.34
N PRO A 625 58.83 -17.71 -86.12
CA PRO A 625 58.77 -18.36 -84.80
C PRO A 625 57.35 -18.80 -84.38
N ALA A 626 57.25 -20.03 -83.86
CA ALA A 626 56.03 -20.65 -83.35
C ALA A 626 56.14 -20.95 -81.85
N VAL A 627 55.02 -20.86 -81.14
CA VAL A 627 54.90 -21.16 -79.70
C VAL A 627 54.04 -22.41 -79.53
N HIS A 628 54.55 -23.40 -78.81
CA HIS A 628 53.87 -24.66 -78.52
C HIS A 628 53.57 -24.76 -77.02
N PHE A 629 52.32 -25.00 -76.68
CA PHE A 629 51.90 -25.22 -75.29
C PHE A 629 51.81 -26.71 -74.98
N MET A 630 52.10 -27.11 -73.74
CA MET A 630 52.02 -28.52 -73.29
C MET A 630 50.60 -29.13 -73.39
N CYS A 631 49.57 -28.30 -73.56
CA CYS A 631 48.21 -28.73 -73.91
C CYS A 631 48.06 -29.14 -75.39
N MET A 632 49.16 -29.29 -76.12
CA MET A 632 49.23 -29.61 -77.56
C MET A 632 48.74 -28.52 -78.50
N HIS A 633 48.34 -27.34 -78.05
CA HIS A 633 48.00 -26.24 -78.97
C HIS A 633 49.25 -25.50 -79.44
N SER A 634 49.31 -25.26 -80.74
CA SER A 634 50.43 -24.57 -81.42
C SER A 634 49.93 -23.31 -82.11
N PHE A 635 50.66 -22.21 -81.98
CA PHE A 635 50.29 -20.90 -82.52
C PHE A 635 51.51 -20.22 -83.16
N HIS A 636 51.28 -19.38 -84.18
CA HIS A 636 52.30 -18.41 -84.61
C HIS A 636 52.50 -17.37 -83.51
N GLN A 637 53.73 -16.89 -83.32
CA GLN A 637 53.98 -15.82 -82.33
C GLN A 637 53.10 -14.58 -82.58
N ARG A 638 52.83 -14.26 -83.86
CA ARG A 638 51.96 -13.13 -84.25
C ARG A 638 50.49 -13.34 -83.92
N CYS A 639 50.02 -14.59 -83.85
CA CYS A 639 48.62 -14.92 -83.57
C CYS A 639 48.31 -14.98 -82.06
N LEU A 640 49.33 -14.97 -81.21
CA LEU A 640 49.20 -15.12 -79.76
C LEU A 640 48.96 -13.78 -79.02
N GLY A 641 49.26 -12.65 -79.67
CA GLY A 641 49.14 -11.31 -79.07
C GLY A 641 50.02 -11.13 -77.82
N ASP A 642 49.60 -10.27 -76.89
CA ASP A 642 50.33 -9.98 -75.63
C ASP A 642 50.28 -11.13 -74.60
N ASN A 643 49.53 -12.20 -74.85
CA ASN A 643 49.33 -13.33 -73.94
C ASN A 643 50.33 -14.48 -74.22
N GLU A 644 51.63 -14.19 -74.25
CA GLU A 644 52.66 -15.21 -74.58
C GLU A 644 52.78 -16.35 -73.55
N LYS A 645 52.19 -16.19 -72.36
CA LYS A 645 52.35 -17.13 -71.24
C LYS A 645 51.27 -18.20 -71.12
N GLU A 646 50.12 -18.04 -71.77
CA GLU A 646 48.96 -18.94 -71.61
C GLU A 646 48.33 -19.30 -72.96
N CYS A 647 47.87 -20.54 -73.10
CA CYS A 647 47.16 -20.98 -74.29
C CYS A 647 45.75 -20.37 -74.32
N PRO A 648 45.35 -19.61 -75.36
CA PRO A 648 44.05 -18.94 -75.40
C PRO A 648 42.84 -19.89 -75.31
N GLU A 649 42.95 -21.12 -75.83
CA GLU A 649 41.87 -22.12 -75.81
C GLU A 649 41.67 -22.73 -74.42
N CYS A 650 42.77 -23.08 -73.73
CA CYS A 650 42.67 -23.75 -72.43
C CYS A 650 42.72 -22.76 -71.25
N ALA A 651 43.18 -21.53 -71.45
CA ALA A 651 43.29 -20.53 -70.40
C ALA A 651 41.97 -20.23 -69.69
N PRO A 652 40.80 -20.11 -70.36
CA PRO A 652 39.53 -19.88 -69.67
C PRO A 652 39.20 -20.99 -68.66
N GLU A 653 39.36 -22.25 -69.06
CA GLU A 653 39.12 -23.41 -68.20
C GLU A 653 40.13 -23.48 -67.05
N TYR A 654 41.42 -23.31 -67.32
CA TYR A 654 42.44 -23.29 -66.27
C TYR A 654 42.26 -22.11 -65.30
N ARG A 655 41.85 -20.92 -65.79
CA ARG A 655 41.53 -19.77 -64.94
C ARG A 655 40.30 -20.03 -64.09
N ALA A 656 39.25 -20.66 -64.63
CA ALA A 656 38.07 -21.04 -63.85
C ALA A 656 38.43 -22.03 -62.71
N VAL A 657 39.29 -23.01 -62.98
CA VAL A 657 39.80 -23.94 -61.95
C VAL A 657 40.66 -23.21 -60.91
N LEU A 658 41.53 -22.29 -61.33
CA LEU A 658 42.37 -21.48 -60.42
C LEU A 658 41.54 -20.50 -59.58
N GLU A 659 40.48 -19.91 -60.15
CA GLU A 659 39.55 -19.03 -59.46
C GLU A 659 38.72 -19.80 -58.45
N THR A 660 38.26 -21.00 -58.80
CA THR A 660 37.59 -21.93 -57.87
C THR A 660 38.52 -22.32 -56.73
N LYS A 661 39.80 -22.63 -57.02
CA LYS A 661 40.79 -22.89 -55.97
C LYS A 661 41.01 -21.67 -55.07
N ARG A 662 41.07 -20.46 -55.65
CA ARG A 662 41.24 -19.21 -54.91
C ARG A 662 40.03 -18.90 -54.03
N SER A 663 38.81 -19.13 -54.49
CA SER A 663 37.59 -18.94 -53.70
C SER A 663 37.51 -19.93 -52.55
N LEU A 664 37.92 -21.19 -52.76
CA LEU A 664 38.05 -22.21 -51.71
C LEU A 664 39.15 -21.87 -50.68
N GLU A 665 40.28 -21.29 -51.13
CA GLU A 665 41.32 -20.79 -50.20
C GLU A 665 40.86 -19.54 -49.44
N GLN A 666 40.01 -18.70 -50.02
CA GLN A 666 39.40 -17.57 -49.31
C GLN A 666 38.36 -18.04 -48.28
N SER A 667 37.54 -19.05 -48.61
CA SER A 667 36.58 -19.61 -47.64
C SER A 667 37.28 -20.31 -46.47
N SER A 668 38.50 -20.84 -46.65
CA SER A 668 39.32 -21.35 -45.54
C SER A 668 39.68 -20.31 -44.49
N LYS A 669 39.69 -19.01 -44.85
CA LYS A 669 40.08 -17.92 -43.95
C LYS A 669 38.94 -17.44 -43.05
N ASN A 670 37.69 -17.84 -43.32
CA ASN A 670 36.50 -17.42 -42.58
C ASN A 670 35.83 -18.62 -41.87
N PRO A 671 36.34 -19.05 -40.70
CA PRO A 671 35.77 -20.18 -39.96
C PRO A 671 34.33 -19.92 -39.48
N ASP A 672 33.94 -18.66 -39.27
CA ASP A 672 32.60 -18.31 -38.76
C ASP A 672 31.47 -18.66 -39.74
N GLN A 673 31.73 -18.49 -41.04
CA GLN A 673 30.75 -18.82 -42.08
C GLN A 673 30.52 -20.34 -42.16
N PHE A 674 31.58 -21.13 -41.94
CA PHE A 674 31.49 -22.58 -41.85
C PHE A 674 30.65 -23.00 -40.64
N PHE A 675 30.93 -22.48 -39.44
CA PHE A 675 30.16 -22.82 -38.24
C PHE A 675 28.70 -22.39 -38.34
N GLN A 676 28.41 -21.26 -38.99
CA GLN A 676 27.04 -20.84 -39.26
C GLN A 676 26.31 -21.81 -40.20
N GLN A 677 26.97 -22.25 -41.29
CA GLN A 677 26.40 -23.22 -42.23
C GLN A 677 26.17 -24.58 -41.58
N VAL A 678 27.10 -25.07 -40.76
CA VAL A 678 26.96 -26.31 -39.99
C VAL A 678 25.78 -26.22 -39.02
N LYS A 679 25.62 -25.09 -38.31
CA LYS A 679 24.49 -24.88 -37.38
C LYS A 679 23.14 -24.75 -38.08
N SER A 680 23.12 -24.22 -39.30
CA SER A 680 21.88 -24.04 -40.07
C SER A 680 21.44 -25.27 -40.87
N SER A 681 22.36 -26.22 -41.12
CA SER A 681 22.08 -27.41 -41.92
C SER A 681 21.42 -28.51 -41.08
N LYS A 682 20.48 -29.24 -41.69
CA LYS A 682 19.88 -30.44 -41.09
C LYS A 682 20.89 -31.59 -40.95
N ASP A 683 21.84 -31.66 -41.87
CA ASP A 683 22.95 -32.61 -41.83
C ASP A 683 24.26 -31.83 -41.78
N GLY A 684 24.78 -31.65 -40.57
CA GLY A 684 26.07 -31.01 -40.35
C GLY A 684 27.24 -31.86 -40.86
N PHE A 685 27.11 -33.18 -40.89
CA PHE A 685 28.17 -34.07 -41.35
C PHE A 685 28.38 -33.94 -42.85
N SER A 686 27.31 -33.87 -43.65
CA SER A 686 27.43 -33.62 -45.10
C SER A 686 28.14 -32.31 -45.41
N VAL A 687 27.87 -31.23 -44.67
CA VAL A 687 28.57 -29.95 -44.83
C VAL A 687 30.05 -30.09 -44.47
N ILE A 688 30.37 -30.78 -43.37
CA ILE A 688 31.76 -31.04 -42.97
C ILE A 688 32.47 -31.89 -44.02
N ALA A 689 31.82 -32.93 -44.54
CA ALA A 689 32.36 -33.84 -45.54
C ALA A 689 32.64 -33.13 -46.87
N ASP A 690 31.78 -32.22 -47.29
CA ASP A 690 32.00 -31.38 -48.48
C ASP A 690 33.17 -30.40 -48.28
N TYR A 691 33.24 -29.71 -47.14
CA TYR A 691 34.38 -28.83 -46.81
C TYR A 691 35.70 -29.60 -46.67
N PHE A 692 35.66 -30.82 -46.14
CA PHE A 692 36.81 -31.72 -46.04
C PHE A 692 37.23 -32.23 -47.43
N GLY A 693 36.28 -32.68 -48.26
CA GLY A 693 36.52 -33.14 -49.63
C GLY A 693 37.10 -32.04 -50.53
N LYS A 694 36.71 -30.78 -50.30
CA LYS A 694 37.29 -29.60 -50.96
C LYS A 694 38.67 -29.20 -50.43
N GLY A 695 39.18 -29.87 -49.39
CA GLY A 695 40.52 -29.64 -48.84
C GLY A 695 40.69 -28.31 -48.10
N ILE A 696 39.59 -27.70 -47.64
CA ILE A 696 39.58 -26.41 -46.93
C ILE A 696 40.14 -26.59 -45.50
N ILE A 697 39.86 -27.73 -44.87
CA ILE A 697 40.20 -28.04 -43.47
C ILE A 697 41.60 -28.70 -43.34
N SER A 698 42.16 -29.25 -44.43
CA SER A 698 43.35 -30.12 -44.38
C SER A 698 44.71 -29.42 -44.46
N LYS A 699 44.75 -28.10 -44.70
CA LYS A 699 46.00 -27.32 -44.62
C LYS A 699 46.17 -26.74 -43.21
N THR A 700 46.57 -27.57 -42.26
CA THR A 700 47.24 -27.04 -41.06
C THR A 700 48.59 -26.47 -41.50
N SER A 701 48.72 -25.15 -41.38
CA SER A 701 49.96 -24.42 -41.52
C SER A 701 51.02 -25.03 -40.60
N ASN A 702 52.01 -25.77 -41.14
CA ASN A 702 53.31 -25.90 -40.49
C ASN A 702 53.95 -24.49 -40.48
N GLY A 703 53.71 -23.74 -39.41
CA GLY A 703 54.39 -22.47 -39.15
C GLY A 703 55.88 -22.72 -38.84
N PRO A 704 56.77 -21.76 -39.15
CA PRO A 704 58.18 -21.89 -38.81
C PRO A 704 58.34 -21.87 -37.29
N SER A 705 59.01 -22.90 -36.77
CA SER A 705 59.41 -23.02 -35.38
C SER A 705 60.26 -21.83 -34.94
N GLU A 706 59.69 -20.96 -34.11
CA GLU A 706 60.44 -19.93 -33.38
C GLU A 706 61.41 -20.60 -32.40
N ALA A 707 62.68 -20.27 -32.57
CA ALA A 707 63.77 -20.64 -31.68
C ALA A 707 63.58 -19.94 -30.33
N ILE A 708 63.22 -20.72 -29.30
CA ILE A 708 63.31 -20.28 -27.91
C ILE A 708 64.79 -20.27 -27.54
N GLY A 709 65.30 -19.06 -27.30
CA GLY A 709 66.67 -18.80 -26.88
C GLY A 709 67.00 -19.46 -25.55
N SER A 710 68.19 -20.04 -25.54
CA SER A 710 68.93 -20.51 -24.38
C SER A 710 69.08 -19.41 -23.31
N ASN A 711 68.57 -19.66 -22.11
CA ASN A 711 69.11 -19.10 -20.88
C ASN A 711 69.37 -20.24 -19.89
N SER A 712 70.65 -20.41 -19.58
CA SER A 712 71.23 -21.28 -18.59
C SER A 712 71.03 -20.78 -17.16
N ALA A 713 71.18 -21.71 -16.21
CA ALA A 713 71.17 -21.59 -14.73
C ALA A 713 69.76 -21.80 -14.13
N SER A 714 69.52 -22.68 -13.16
CA SER A 714 70.42 -23.40 -12.24
C SER A 714 69.67 -24.52 -11.53
N SER A 715 70.41 -25.56 -11.20
CA SER A 715 70.13 -26.68 -10.28
C SER A 715 69.35 -26.33 -9.00
N GLY A 716 68.49 -27.26 -8.57
CA GLY A 716 67.95 -27.33 -7.21
C GLY A 716 66.91 -28.43 -7.05
N ASN A 717 67.35 -29.59 -6.56
CA ASN A 717 66.48 -30.63 -6.01
C ASN A 717 65.54 -30.07 -4.93
N ASP A 718 64.35 -30.66 -4.77
CA ASP A 718 64.00 -31.49 -3.62
C ASP A 718 62.47 -31.62 -3.46
N PHE A 719 62.07 -32.89 -3.27
CA PHE A 719 60.77 -33.47 -2.87
C PHE A 719 59.60 -33.54 -3.86
#